data_AF-A0A1C6HUG3-F1
#
_entry.id   AF-A0A1C6HUG3-F1
#
_cell.length_a   1.000
_cell.length_b   1.000
_cell.length_c   1.000
_cell.angle_alpha   90.00
_cell.angle_beta   90.00
_cell.angle_gamma   90.00
#
_symmetry.space_group_name_H-M   'P 1'
#
loop_
_entity.id
_entity.type
_entity.pdbx_description
1 polymer ?
#
loop_
_entity_poly.entity_id
_entity_poly.type
_entity_poly.pdbx_seq_one_letter_code
_entity_poly.pdbx_strand_id
1 'polypeptide(L)'
;MYPGNSLPILITGSDGSGKSLLASLIYEFAKEAKIIDKEAPLVKINCRYLTEETDNKMRDVFFSKSSGAIDRAEGGILFIDHINRLSSDVQRDLLKCVEIGQVSSNNTILVYSVDDAINPSYLSLYTSKFSIVVDMPSLSARTFEERFEMIQCFFQKEASCIQKNIKINAELLRCLLLYPCQFNVKQLKKDIQLGCANGYARNFDKKDSQMELFIHDFPNYVRKGFLSYQKYRTQIESIIPDNCLYVFSAQSTNACQDTSVEKYSDSFYDMIDRRIEEFKQHGIDEEDITAIIHAELDYNFQRINKGIEQKAIDKELISKIVDSKIIQLVDDFLKDAAVKFECIYPDSIFYALCLHVSAMLKRQGKSQKLSNEQIVKTIKKFNEEYIFCSKFVNTLEKEFNLHFSIDEVVFLTLFINQESLEETSKNKPVVLVAMYGNSTAASIVEVANKIIDDGNIFSFDLYLDKDMQKAYEELKQIIVEIHQGKGVLMLYDMGSLKEMAEVIASETGIEIKTVCVPATWMALQCSRKASYHTSLDDIYHEVMDSYQRMYPEIEQSYQKQVKPQVIITLCMTGGGAAVQVKNYISQHIHLENTEIIPLAISDREYLLKKVNQISKNQKIACVIGVYNPELYGIPYIPISKLFDTPPDKLDILLSLETAQSVMSVNYDAIYAYLKEQLEGFDIQLLKEVLPKVIIRIKKVVHGLSSDQEIGLFMHIACSIYRMQNGEKSVKNGQAKHIIMKNKRLYNGLKEILHLIEEEFLIVFDDDELANIIQIIKQC
;
A
#
# COMPACT_ATOMS: atom_id res chain seq x y z
N MET A 1 -5.92 -42.42 -12.40
CA MET A 1 -5.61 -43.58 -13.27
C MET A 1 -6.91 -44.17 -13.77
N TYR A 2 -7.01 -44.51 -15.06
CA TYR A 2 -8.18 -45.15 -15.65
C TYR A 2 -7.79 -46.55 -16.15
N PRO A 3 -8.58 -47.61 -15.92
CA PRO A 3 -8.26 -48.95 -16.39
C PRO A 3 -8.27 -49.05 -17.93
N GLY A 4 -7.29 -49.72 -18.53
CA GLY A 4 -7.30 -50.08 -19.96
C GLY A 4 -6.38 -49.23 -20.85
N ASN A 5 -6.56 -47.90 -20.88
CA ASN A 5 -5.80 -46.97 -21.75
C ASN A 5 -5.36 -45.70 -21.01
N SER A 6 -4.23 -45.11 -21.41
CA SER A 6 -3.79 -43.79 -20.93
C SER A 6 -4.65 -42.68 -21.51
N LEU A 7 -5.29 -41.88 -20.64
CA LEU A 7 -6.12 -40.75 -21.05
C LEU A 7 -5.26 -39.55 -21.44
N PRO A 8 -5.55 -38.85 -22.56
CA PRO A 8 -4.84 -37.64 -22.93
C PRO A 8 -5.14 -36.49 -21.97
N ILE A 9 -4.11 -35.72 -21.63
CA ILE A 9 -4.17 -34.62 -20.66
C ILE A 9 -3.95 -33.29 -21.37
N LEU A 10 -4.84 -32.32 -21.13
CA LEU A 10 -4.64 -30.92 -21.50
C LEU A 10 -4.32 -30.10 -20.26
N ILE A 11 -3.23 -29.33 -20.30
CA ILE A 11 -2.83 -28.39 -19.26
C ILE A 11 -3.11 -26.97 -19.77
N THR A 12 -4.05 -26.27 -19.13
CA THR A 12 -4.39 -24.87 -19.43
C THR A 12 -3.69 -23.93 -18.44
N GLY A 13 -3.52 -22.68 -18.81
CA GLY A 13 -3.04 -21.62 -17.91
C GLY A 13 -2.05 -20.68 -18.57
N SER A 14 -1.74 -19.58 -17.90
CA SER A 14 -0.90 -18.50 -18.43
C SER A 14 0.56 -18.91 -18.64
N ASP A 15 1.31 -18.10 -19.40
CA ASP A 15 2.73 -18.37 -19.63
C ASP A 15 3.52 -18.29 -18.32
N GLY A 16 4.45 -19.22 -18.12
CA GLY A 16 5.27 -19.28 -16.92
C GLY A 16 4.55 -19.75 -15.64
N SER A 17 3.32 -20.28 -15.72
CA SER A 17 2.56 -20.80 -14.56
C SER A 17 3.03 -22.16 -14.03
N GLY A 18 3.89 -22.86 -14.78
CA GLY A 18 4.46 -24.17 -14.38
C GLY A 18 3.99 -25.37 -15.20
N LYS A 19 3.27 -25.19 -16.32
CA LYS A 19 2.76 -26.27 -17.18
C LYS A 19 3.80 -27.34 -17.55
N SER A 20 4.99 -26.89 -17.99
CA SER A 20 6.13 -27.76 -18.31
C SER A 20 6.62 -28.59 -17.11
N LEU A 21 6.60 -28.04 -15.89
CA LEU A 21 7.02 -28.74 -14.68
C LEU A 21 6.00 -29.82 -14.32
N LEU A 22 4.71 -29.51 -14.42
CA LEU A 22 3.65 -30.50 -14.21
C LEU A 22 3.80 -31.68 -15.20
N ALA A 23 4.07 -31.40 -16.48
CA ALA A 23 4.32 -32.46 -17.46
C ALA A 23 5.51 -33.36 -17.09
N SER A 24 6.62 -32.79 -16.59
CA SER A 24 7.74 -33.61 -16.08
C SER A 24 7.36 -34.40 -14.82
N LEU A 25 6.55 -33.85 -13.92
CA LEU A 25 6.10 -34.56 -12.71
C LEU A 25 5.16 -35.72 -13.05
N ILE A 26 4.29 -35.54 -14.06
CA ILE A 26 3.45 -36.62 -14.59
C ILE A 26 4.33 -37.78 -15.10
N TYR A 27 5.44 -37.47 -15.78
CA TYR A 27 6.40 -38.47 -16.25
C TYR A 27 7.12 -39.20 -15.12
N GLU A 28 7.66 -38.48 -14.14
CA GLU A 28 8.32 -39.09 -12.99
C GLU A 28 7.33 -39.96 -12.20
N PHE A 29 6.12 -39.47 -11.95
CA PHE A 29 5.06 -40.24 -11.31
C PHE A 29 4.71 -41.51 -12.11
N ALA A 30 4.60 -41.42 -13.43
CA ALA A 30 4.30 -42.57 -14.28
C ALA A 30 5.40 -43.65 -14.22
N LYS A 31 6.67 -43.25 -14.11
CA LYS A 31 7.79 -44.17 -13.87
C LYS A 31 7.74 -44.81 -12.49
N GLU A 32 7.55 -44.03 -11.45
CA GLU A 32 7.50 -44.52 -10.06
C GLU A 32 6.33 -45.49 -9.85
N ALA A 33 5.16 -45.17 -10.42
CA ALA A 33 3.97 -46.01 -10.40
C ALA A 33 4.06 -47.21 -11.36
N LYS A 34 5.15 -47.36 -12.12
CA LYS A 34 5.38 -48.44 -13.11
C LYS A 34 4.31 -48.50 -14.21
N ILE A 35 3.76 -47.35 -14.59
CA ILE A 35 2.82 -47.22 -15.71
C ILE A 35 3.59 -47.27 -17.04
N ILE A 36 4.77 -46.65 -17.05
CA ILE A 36 5.73 -46.68 -18.15
C ILE A 36 7.04 -47.30 -17.66
N ASP A 37 7.85 -47.81 -18.59
CA ASP A 37 9.16 -48.39 -18.27
C ASP A 37 10.13 -47.33 -17.71
N LYS A 38 11.10 -47.77 -16.92
CA LYS A 38 12.14 -46.88 -16.35
C LYS A 38 12.94 -46.13 -17.41
N GLU A 39 13.14 -46.77 -18.56
CA GLU A 39 13.85 -46.21 -19.72
C GLU A 39 12.90 -45.57 -20.75
N ALA A 40 11.60 -45.48 -20.46
CA ALA A 40 10.62 -44.91 -21.38
C ALA A 40 10.93 -43.43 -21.67
N PRO A 41 10.80 -42.95 -22.92
CA PRO A 41 11.18 -41.59 -23.29
C PRO A 41 10.19 -40.53 -22.81
N LEU A 42 10.70 -39.35 -22.46
CA LEU A 42 9.93 -38.10 -22.38
C LEU A 42 10.29 -37.22 -23.57
N VAL A 43 9.43 -37.20 -24.59
CA VAL A 43 9.63 -36.35 -25.78
C VAL A 43 8.92 -35.03 -25.56
N LYS A 44 9.67 -33.93 -25.51
CA LYS A 44 9.13 -32.58 -25.36
C LYS A 44 9.30 -31.78 -26.65
N ILE A 45 8.19 -31.23 -27.15
CA ILE A 45 8.17 -30.31 -28.28
C ILE A 45 7.57 -28.98 -27.82
N ASN A 46 8.32 -27.88 -27.98
CA ASN A 46 7.81 -26.54 -27.73
C ASN A 46 7.46 -25.87 -29.06
N CYS A 47 6.17 -25.69 -29.29
CA CYS A 47 5.63 -25.19 -30.56
C CYS A 47 5.99 -23.72 -30.84
N ARG A 48 6.45 -22.95 -29.84
CA ARG A 48 6.94 -21.58 -30.05
C ARG A 48 8.17 -21.52 -30.96
N TYR A 49 8.96 -22.60 -31.03
CA TYR A 49 10.13 -22.66 -31.92
C TYR A 49 9.79 -23.13 -33.34
N LEU A 50 8.52 -23.48 -33.59
CA LEU A 50 8.05 -24.00 -34.88
C LEU A 50 7.19 -22.99 -35.64
N THR A 51 6.91 -21.81 -35.07
CA THR A 51 5.96 -20.84 -35.64
C THR A 51 6.41 -20.23 -36.97
N GLU A 52 7.71 -20.20 -37.25
CA GLU A 52 8.28 -19.64 -38.48
C GLU A 52 8.56 -20.71 -39.55
N GLU A 53 8.33 -21.99 -39.25
CA GLU A 53 8.58 -23.09 -40.18
C GLU A 53 7.38 -23.33 -41.11
N THR A 54 7.61 -23.99 -42.24
CA THR A 54 6.52 -24.40 -43.15
C THR A 54 5.70 -25.54 -42.55
N ASP A 55 4.39 -25.58 -42.83
CA ASP A 55 3.48 -26.66 -42.36
C ASP A 55 4.01 -28.08 -42.65
N ASN A 56 4.68 -28.29 -43.79
CA ASN A 56 5.28 -29.58 -44.13
C ASN A 56 6.37 -29.98 -43.13
N LYS A 57 7.29 -29.08 -42.79
CA LYS A 57 8.31 -29.33 -41.77
C LYS A 57 7.70 -29.51 -40.38
N MET A 58 6.68 -28.72 -40.03
CA MET A 58 5.97 -28.93 -38.76
C MET A 58 5.37 -30.34 -38.70
N ARG A 59 4.71 -30.78 -39.78
CA ARG A 59 4.18 -32.14 -39.90
C ARG A 59 5.27 -33.19 -39.82
N ASP A 60 6.43 -32.99 -40.44
CA ASP A 60 7.55 -33.93 -40.35
C ASP A 60 8.07 -34.07 -38.91
N VAL A 61 8.14 -32.97 -38.16
CA VAL A 61 8.54 -32.98 -36.74
C VAL A 61 7.62 -33.85 -35.88
N PHE A 62 6.31 -33.85 -36.15
CA PHE A 62 5.33 -34.62 -35.36
C PHE A 62 5.07 -36.03 -35.91
N PHE A 63 4.92 -36.17 -37.23
CA PHE A 63 4.32 -37.34 -37.89
C PHE A 63 5.26 -38.12 -38.81
N SER A 64 6.51 -37.69 -38.99
CA SER A 64 7.46 -38.45 -39.82
C SER A 64 7.68 -39.85 -39.24
N LYS A 65 7.65 -40.88 -40.08
CA LYS A 65 7.89 -42.27 -39.65
C LYS A 65 9.30 -42.41 -39.09
N SER A 66 9.42 -43.06 -37.94
CA SER A 66 10.69 -43.35 -37.23
C SER A 66 11.46 -42.14 -36.70
N SER A 67 11.16 -40.90 -37.12
CA SER A 67 11.82 -39.67 -36.64
C SER A 67 10.88 -38.66 -35.98
N GLY A 68 9.57 -38.78 -36.21
CA GLY A 68 8.54 -37.90 -35.67
C GLY A 68 8.39 -38.03 -34.16
N ALA A 69 7.88 -36.96 -33.54
CA ALA A 69 7.71 -36.91 -32.09
C ALA A 69 6.77 -37.98 -31.54
N ILE A 70 5.75 -38.40 -32.31
CA ILE A 70 4.81 -39.45 -31.91
C ILE A 70 5.52 -40.81 -31.83
N ASP A 71 6.25 -41.20 -32.88
CA ASP A 71 6.99 -42.47 -32.90
C ASP A 71 8.11 -42.48 -31.86
N ARG A 72 8.84 -41.37 -31.68
CA ARG A 72 9.91 -41.26 -30.67
C ARG A 72 9.40 -41.36 -29.22
N ALA A 73 8.11 -41.12 -28.99
CA ALA A 73 7.51 -41.15 -27.66
C ALA A 73 6.86 -42.50 -27.32
N GLU A 74 6.95 -43.49 -28.21
CA GLU A 74 6.33 -44.80 -28.03
C GLU A 74 6.70 -45.44 -26.68
N GLY A 75 5.69 -45.90 -25.94
CA GLY A 75 5.84 -46.49 -24.60
C GLY A 75 6.13 -45.49 -23.47
N GLY A 76 6.23 -44.19 -23.79
CA GLY A 76 6.54 -43.11 -22.85
C GLY A 76 5.53 -41.97 -22.88
N ILE A 77 6.01 -40.73 -22.79
CA ILE A 77 5.18 -39.53 -22.77
C ILE A 77 5.59 -38.55 -23.88
N LEU A 78 4.61 -38.08 -24.64
CA LEU A 78 4.76 -36.97 -25.57
C LEU A 78 4.15 -35.70 -24.96
N PHE A 79 4.99 -34.71 -24.68
CA PHE A 79 4.58 -33.40 -24.22
C PHE A 79 4.68 -32.34 -25.33
N ILE A 80 3.53 -31.81 -25.74
CA ILE A 80 3.42 -30.74 -26.74
C ILE A 80 3.04 -29.44 -26.04
N ASP A 81 4.00 -28.52 -25.98
CA ASP A 81 3.88 -27.24 -25.26
C ASP A 81 3.42 -26.13 -26.22
N HIS A 82 2.43 -25.34 -25.81
CA HIS A 82 1.84 -24.22 -26.56
C HIS A 82 1.24 -24.62 -27.92
N ILE A 83 0.37 -25.63 -27.98
CA ILE A 83 -0.25 -26.10 -29.24
C ILE A 83 -0.93 -24.96 -30.03
N ASN A 84 -1.48 -23.97 -29.33
CA ASN A 84 -2.13 -22.79 -29.91
C ASN A 84 -1.21 -21.90 -30.77
N ARG A 85 0.11 -22.16 -30.79
CA ARG A 85 1.09 -21.44 -31.61
C ARG A 85 1.26 -22.04 -33.01
N LEU A 86 0.83 -23.27 -33.24
CA LEU A 86 0.91 -23.93 -34.56
C LEU A 86 -0.16 -23.39 -35.52
N SER A 87 -0.04 -23.69 -36.81
CA SER A 87 -1.10 -23.40 -37.79
C SER A 87 -2.35 -24.26 -37.56
N SER A 88 -3.52 -23.73 -37.94
CA SER A 88 -4.82 -24.39 -37.70
C SER A 88 -4.92 -25.80 -38.29
N ASP A 89 -4.24 -26.08 -39.40
CA ASP A 89 -4.25 -27.39 -40.04
C ASP A 89 -3.41 -28.42 -39.27
N VAL A 90 -2.22 -28.02 -38.79
CA VAL A 90 -1.37 -28.88 -37.95
C VAL A 90 -2.03 -29.14 -36.60
N GLN A 91 -2.67 -28.13 -36.00
CA GLN A 91 -3.47 -28.29 -34.77
C GLN A 91 -4.58 -29.32 -34.97
N ARG A 92 -5.31 -29.27 -36.09
CA ARG A 92 -6.38 -30.21 -36.39
C ARG A 92 -5.86 -31.65 -36.50
N ASP A 93 -4.71 -31.85 -37.12
CA ASP A 93 -4.11 -33.17 -37.26
C ASP A 93 -3.65 -33.74 -35.90
N LEU A 94 -3.05 -32.92 -35.04
CA LEU A 94 -2.68 -33.32 -33.68
C LEU A 94 -3.92 -33.65 -32.81
N LEU A 95 -4.99 -32.87 -32.93
CA LEU A 95 -6.23 -33.14 -32.20
C LEU A 95 -6.92 -34.44 -32.67
N LYS A 96 -6.84 -34.79 -33.96
CA LYS A 96 -7.29 -36.11 -34.44
C LYS A 96 -6.49 -37.24 -33.78
N CYS A 97 -5.20 -37.07 -33.53
CA CYS A 97 -4.41 -38.06 -32.81
C CYS A 97 -4.85 -38.22 -31.36
N VAL A 98 -5.38 -37.17 -30.72
CA VAL A 98 -5.98 -37.26 -29.37
C VAL A 98 -7.24 -38.13 -29.40
N GLU A 99 -8.08 -37.99 -30.43
CA GLU A 99 -9.30 -38.79 -30.61
C GLU A 99 -8.98 -40.24 -31.00
N ILE A 100 -8.03 -40.46 -31.91
CA ILE A 100 -7.63 -41.80 -32.38
C ILE A 100 -6.78 -42.52 -31.33
N GLY A 101 -5.95 -41.80 -30.58
CA GLY A 101 -5.13 -42.32 -29.48
C GLY A 101 -5.95 -42.82 -28.29
N GLN A 102 -7.19 -42.37 -28.14
CA GLN A 102 -8.15 -43.00 -27.21
C GLN A 102 -8.54 -44.43 -27.63
N VAL A 103 -8.34 -44.77 -28.92
CA VAL A 103 -8.82 -46.00 -29.57
C VAL A 103 -7.67 -46.91 -30.05
N SER A 104 -6.43 -46.41 -30.13
CA SER A 104 -5.29 -47.13 -30.74
C SER A 104 -4.18 -47.51 -29.74
N SER A 105 -3.61 -48.69 -29.97
CA SER A 105 -2.70 -49.46 -29.12
C SER A 105 -1.23 -48.98 -29.10
N ASN A 106 -0.98 -47.68 -29.34
CA ASN A 106 0.33 -47.10 -29.09
C ASN A 106 0.34 -46.62 -27.64
N ASN A 107 1.10 -47.30 -26.78
CA ASN A 107 1.12 -47.11 -25.33
C ASN A 107 1.80 -45.78 -24.89
N THR A 108 1.43 -44.66 -25.52
CA THR A 108 2.02 -43.33 -25.36
C THR A 108 1.04 -42.41 -24.64
N ILE A 109 1.50 -41.81 -23.54
CA ILE A 109 0.71 -40.82 -22.82
C ILE A 109 0.86 -39.47 -23.50
N LEU A 110 -0.25 -38.91 -23.94
CA LEU A 110 -0.32 -37.62 -24.62
C LEU A 110 -0.60 -36.49 -23.62
N VAL A 111 0.32 -35.53 -23.53
CA VAL A 111 0.17 -34.33 -22.69
C VAL A 111 0.31 -33.08 -23.56
N TYR A 112 -0.70 -32.23 -23.56
CA TYR A 112 -0.73 -31.00 -24.34
C TYR A 112 -0.83 -29.80 -23.41
N SER A 113 -0.24 -28.67 -23.80
CA SER A 113 -0.40 -27.41 -23.10
C SER A 113 -0.98 -26.34 -24.02
N VAL A 114 -1.85 -25.50 -23.47
CA VAL A 114 -2.40 -24.33 -24.17
C VAL A 114 -2.31 -23.11 -23.26
N ASP A 115 -2.05 -21.94 -23.86
CA ASP A 115 -2.12 -20.68 -23.13
C ASP A 115 -3.58 -20.26 -22.93
N ASP A 116 -3.95 -19.83 -21.72
CA ASP A 116 -5.31 -19.37 -21.36
C ASP A 116 -5.72 -18.04 -22.01
N ALA A 117 -4.77 -17.29 -22.55
CA ALA A 117 -5.00 -16.03 -23.28
C ALA A 117 -5.67 -16.20 -24.66
N ILE A 118 -6.01 -17.42 -25.07
CA ILE A 118 -6.75 -17.67 -26.31
C ILE A 118 -8.24 -17.35 -26.16
N ASN A 119 -8.92 -17.08 -27.27
CA ASN A 119 -10.35 -16.80 -27.24
C ASN A 119 -11.13 -17.99 -26.61
N PRO A 120 -12.08 -17.75 -25.68
CA PRO A 120 -12.84 -18.78 -24.98
C PRO A 120 -13.48 -19.84 -25.88
N SER A 121 -13.91 -19.47 -27.09
CA SER A 121 -14.48 -20.40 -28.06
C SER A 121 -13.46 -21.39 -28.63
N TYR A 122 -12.19 -21.02 -28.71
CA TYR A 122 -11.12 -21.95 -29.10
C TYR A 122 -10.71 -22.81 -27.92
N LEU A 123 -10.63 -22.24 -26.71
CA LEU A 123 -10.34 -23.00 -25.50
C LEU A 123 -11.38 -24.11 -25.27
N SER A 124 -12.67 -23.82 -25.48
CA SER A 124 -13.74 -24.81 -25.38
C SER A 124 -13.60 -25.94 -26.41
N LEU A 125 -13.12 -25.63 -27.61
CA LEU A 125 -12.84 -26.64 -28.64
C LEU A 125 -11.72 -27.57 -28.18
N TYR A 126 -10.64 -27.04 -27.61
CA TYR A 126 -9.58 -27.86 -27.01
C TYR A 126 -10.12 -28.70 -25.86
N THR A 127 -10.75 -28.11 -24.85
CA THR A 127 -11.22 -28.84 -23.66
C THR A 127 -12.23 -29.94 -24.00
N SER A 128 -13.04 -29.77 -25.05
CA SER A 128 -13.97 -30.80 -25.52
C SER A 128 -13.31 -32.08 -26.06
N LYS A 129 -12.03 -32.02 -26.45
CA LYS A 129 -11.29 -33.12 -27.08
C LYS A 129 -10.45 -33.95 -26.12
N PHE A 130 -10.23 -33.45 -24.91
CA PHE A 130 -9.38 -34.11 -23.92
C PHE A 130 -10.22 -34.68 -22.77
N SER A 131 -9.85 -35.88 -22.32
CA SER A 131 -10.54 -36.56 -21.22
C SER A 131 -10.20 -35.95 -19.86
N ILE A 132 -9.02 -35.35 -19.73
CA ILE A 132 -8.55 -34.69 -18.51
C ILE A 132 -8.08 -33.28 -18.88
N VAL A 133 -8.63 -32.28 -18.20
CA VAL A 133 -8.23 -30.89 -18.32
C VAL A 133 -7.74 -30.43 -16.95
N VAL A 134 -6.50 -29.96 -16.88
CA VAL A 134 -5.87 -29.42 -15.67
C VAL A 134 -5.64 -27.95 -15.86
N ASP A 135 -6.27 -27.13 -15.03
CA ASP A 135 -6.07 -25.68 -15.05
C ASP A 135 -4.96 -25.26 -14.08
N MET A 136 -3.94 -24.59 -14.61
CA MET A 136 -2.81 -24.08 -13.84
C MET A 136 -3.04 -22.61 -13.49
N PRO A 137 -3.32 -22.27 -12.22
CA PRO A 137 -3.57 -20.89 -11.82
C PRO A 137 -2.32 -20.02 -12.02
N SER A 138 -2.56 -18.76 -12.38
CA SER A 138 -1.53 -17.72 -12.37
C SER A 138 -0.94 -17.54 -10.98
N LEU A 139 0.27 -16.98 -10.90
CA LEU A 139 0.94 -16.76 -9.62
C LEU A 139 0.13 -15.81 -8.70
N SER A 140 -0.60 -14.86 -9.27
CA SER A 140 -1.44 -13.93 -8.50
C SER A 140 -2.71 -14.56 -7.94
N ALA A 141 -3.17 -15.68 -8.51
CA ALA A 141 -4.33 -16.42 -8.04
C ALA A 141 -3.98 -17.49 -6.99
N ARG A 142 -2.68 -17.72 -6.73
CA ARG A 142 -2.20 -18.64 -5.70
C ARG A 142 -2.11 -17.94 -4.35
N THR A 143 -2.16 -18.72 -3.28
CA THR A 143 -2.06 -18.18 -1.92
C THR A 143 -0.64 -17.67 -1.62
N PHE A 144 -0.54 -16.80 -0.62
CA PHE A 144 0.74 -16.28 -0.19
C PHE A 144 1.65 -17.35 0.39
N GLU A 145 1.08 -18.37 1.04
CA GLU A 145 1.81 -19.52 1.58
C GLU A 145 2.46 -20.33 0.43
N GLU A 146 1.70 -20.67 -0.61
CA GLU A 146 2.24 -21.36 -1.78
C GLU A 146 3.35 -20.55 -2.47
N ARG A 147 3.14 -19.23 -2.62
CA ARG A 147 4.16 -18.35 -3.21
C ARG A 147 5.40 -18.29 -2.34
N PHE A 148 5.26 -18.29 -1.01
CA PHE A 148 6.38 -18.31 -0.09
C PHE A 148 7.17 -19.61 -0.20
N GLU A 149 6.50 -20.78 -0.24
CA GLU A 149 7.15 -22.08 -0.46
C GLU A 149 7.94 -22.12 -1.77
N MET A 150 7.41 -21.53 -2.85
CA MET A 150 8.16 -21.39 -4.10
C MET A 150 9.42 -20.55 -3.94
N ILE A 151 9.32 -19.40 -3.25
CA ILE A 151 10.46 -18.52 -2.95
C ILE A 151 11.52 -19.30 -2.17
N GLN A 152 11.12 -20.05 -1.12
CA GLN A 152 12.02 -20.88 -0.34
C GLN A 152 12.72 -21.92 -1.23
N CYS A 153 11.97 -22.64 -2.07
CA CYS A 153 12.51 -23.64 -2.99
C CYS A 153 13.51 -23.03 -3.99
N PHE A 154 13.25 -21.83 -4.51
CA PHE A 154 14.17 -21.15 -5.42
C PHE A 154 15.45 -20.71 -4.71
N PHE A 155 15.36 -20.10 -3.53
CA PHE A 155 16.56 -19.74 -2.76
C PHE A 155 17.39 -20.96 -2.34
N GLN A 156 16.76 -22.07 -1.95
CA GLN A 156 17.48 -23.32 -1.63
C GLN A 156 18.25 -23.87 -2.84
N LYS A 157 17.64 -23.83 -4.04
CA LYS A 157 18.31 -24.24 -5.28
C LYS A 157 19.50 -23.35 -5.61
N GLU A 158 19.35 -22.04 -5.45
CA GLU A 158 20.45 -21.10 -5.67
C GLU A 158 21.55 -21.24 -4.61
N ALA A 159 21.21 -21.47 -3.34
CA ALA A 159 22.16 -21.74 -2.27
C ALA A 159 23.00 -23.00 -2.56
N SER A 160 22.34 -24.05 -3.06
CA SER A 160 23.01 -25.29 -3.50
C SER A 160 23.94 -25.07 -4.70
N CYS A 161 23.49 -24.29 -5.69
CA CYS A 161 24.28 -23.94 -6.88
C CYS A 161 25.53 -23.12 -6.52
N ILE A 162 25.37 -22.12 -5.66
CA ILE A 162 26.42 -21.19 -5.23
C ILE A 162 27.35 -21.83 -4.17
N GLN A 163 26.89 -22.90 -3.50
CA GLN A 163 27.56 -23.54 -2.36
C GLN A 163 27.80 -22.58 -1.17
N LYS A 164 26.88 -21.63 -0.97
CA LYS A 164 26.88 -20.71 0.18
C LYS A 164 25.45 -20.56 0.71
N ASN A 165 25.33 -20.32 2.01
CA ASN A 165 24.03 -20.00 2.61
C ASN A 165 23.61 -18.58 2.20
N ILE A 166 22.33 -18.40 1.90
CA ILE A 166 21.76 -17.11 1.49
C ILE A 166 21.00 -16.51 2.66
N LYS A 167 21.41 -15.34 3.13
CA LYS A 167 20.78 -14.60 4.23
C LYS A 167 19.94 -13.47 3.66
N ILE A 168 18.69 -13.38 4.11
CA ILE A 168 17.68 -12.44 3.61
C ILE A 168 16.88 -11.89 4.80
N ASN A 169 16.60 -10.59 4.76
CA ASN A 169 15.73 -9.94 5.74
C ASN A 169 14.23 -10.11 5.39
N ALA A 170 13.35 -9.91 6.37
CA ALA A 170 11.92 -10.06 6.20
C ALA A 170 11.36 -9.14 5.09
N GLU A 171 11.90 -7.92 4.96
CA GLU A 171 11.50 -6.90 3.99
C GLU A 171 11.62 -7.38 2.55
N LEU A 172 12.75 -7.99 2.20
CA LEU A 172 12.98 -8.51 0.86
C LEU A 172 12.04 -9.68 0.55
N LEU A 173 11.78 -10.57 1.51
CA LEU A 173 10.81 -11.66 1.33
C LEU A 173 9.38 -11.14 1.15
N ARG A 174 8.98 -10.12 1.92
CA ARG A 174 7.69 -9.43 1.76
C ARG A 174 7.55 -8.83 0.36
N CYS A 175 8.60 -8.17 -0.12
CA CYS A 175 8.65 -7.66 -1.48
C CYS A 175 8.45 -8.76 -2.52
N LEU A 176 9.19 -9.87 -2.40
CA LEU A 176 9.09 -11.02 -3.31
C LEU A 176 7.72 -11.69 -3.28
N LEU A 177 7.00 -11.61 -2.16
CA LEU A 177 5.64 -12.11 -2.02
C LEU A 177 4.59 -11.22 -2.66
N LEU A 178 4.79 -9.90 -2.65
CA LEU A 178 3.77 -8.91 -3.01
C LEU A 178 3.97 -8.26 -4.38
N TYR A 179 5.18 -8.30 -4.95
CA TYR A 179 5.41 -7.62 -6.22
C TYR A 179 4.64 -8.27 -7.40
N PRO A 180 4.24 -7.47 -8.40
CA PRO A 180 3.50 -7.98 -9.55
C PRO A 180 4.41 -8.79 -10.50
N CYS A 181 4.04 -10.04 -10.75
CA CYS A 181 4.74 -10.96 -11.66
C CYS A 181 3.95 -11.18 -12.94
N GLN A 182 4.21 -10.41 -13.99
CA GLN A 182 3.51 -10.54 -15.28
C GLN A 182 3.76 -11.89 -15.97
N PHE A 183 4.95 -12.47 -15.80
CA PHE A 183 5.30 -13.79 -16.36
C PHE A 183 5.34 -14.90 -15.28
N ASN A 184 4.49 -14.76 -14.27
CA ASN A 184 4.19 -15.79 -13.25
C ASN A 184 5.45 -16.36 -12.54
N VAL A 185 5.41 -17.65 -12.20
CA VAL A 185 6.44 -18.39 -11.46
C VAL A 185 7.80 -18.34 -12.19
N LYS A 186 7.79 -18.33 -13.53
CA LYS A 186 9.01 -18.25 -14.35
C LYS A 186 9.74 -16.92 -14.15
N GLN A 187 9.02 -15.80 -14.04
CA GLN A 187 9.61 -14.51 -13.69
C GLN A 187 10.13 -14.53 -12.25
N LEU A 188 9.32 -15.00 -11.29
CA LEU A 188 9.73 -15.09 -9.88
C LEU A 188 11.06 -15.84 -9.70
N LYS A 189 11.19 -17.00 -10.34
CA LYS A 189 12.44 -17.77 -10.34
C LYS A 189 13.61 -16.98 -10.92
N LYS A 190 13.42 -16.31 -12.07
CA LYS A 190 14.48 -15.54 -12.73
C LYS A 190 14.92 -14.32 -11.91
N ASP A 191 13.97 -13.63 -11.28
CA ASP A 191 14.26 -12.47 -10.45
C ASP A 191 15.08 -12.86 -9.22
N ILE A 192 14.75 -14.00 -8.59
CA ILE A 192 15.54 -14.59 -7.50
C ILE A 192 16.94 -14.99 -7.98
N GLN A 193 17.05 -15.64 -9.14
CA GLN A 193 18.34 -15.99 -9.75
C GLN A 193 19.23 -14.78 -9.99
N LEU A 194 18.65 -13.70 -10.53
CA LEU A 194 19.37 -12.46 -10.77
C LEU A 194 19.82 -11.80 -9.47
N GLY A 195 18.95 -11.76 -8.45
CA GLY A 195 19.29 -11.30 -7.10
C GLY A 195 20.46 -12.06 -6.50
N CYS A 196 20.40 -13.39 -6.55
CA CYS A 196 21.49 -14.27 -6.09
C CYS A 196 22.79 -14.04 -6.86
N ALA A 197 22.73 -13.90 -8.19
CA ALA A 197 23.90 -13.66 -9.03
C ALA A 197 24.57 -12.31 -8.70
N ASN A 198 23.78 -11.25 -8.51
CA ASN A 198 24.28 -9.93 -8.13
C ASN A 198 24.91 -9.94 -6.73
N GLY A 199 24.24 -10.57 -5.76
CA GLY A 199 24.79 -10.75 -4.42
C GLY A 199 26.08 -11.59 -4.39
N TYR A 200 26.18 -12.58 -5.27
CA TYR A 200 27.38 -13.41 -5.42
C TYR A 200 28.55 -12.62 -6.00
N ALA A 201 28.30 -11.84 -7.06
CA ALA A 201 29.30 -10.97 -7.67
C ALA A 201 29.88 -9.95 -6.65
N ARG A 202 29.04 -9.39 -5.77
CA ARG A 202 29.48 -8.50 -4.69
C ARG A 202 30.40 -9.20 -3.68
N ASN A 203 30.17 -10.48 -3.41
CA ASN A 203 30.86 -11.25 -2.37
C ASN A 203 31.87 -12.27 -2.94
N PHE A 204 32.26 -12.13 -4.21
CA PHE A 204 33.12 -13.08 -4.92
C PHE A 204 34.48 -13.28 -4.23
N ASP A 205 35.08 -12.20 -3.72
CA ASP A 205 36.40 -12.24 -3.06
C ASP A 205 36.33 -12.56 -1.56
N LYS A 206 35.14 -12.69 -0.97
CA LYS A 206 34.98 -13.00 0.45
C LYS A 206 34.92 -14.51 0.65
N LYS A 207 35.77 -15.02 1.56
CA LYS A 207 35.78 -16.42 2.02
C LYS A 207 34.59 -16.78 2.92
N ASP A 208 33.60 -15.90 3.05
CA ASP A 208 32.41 -16.17 3.85
C ASP A 208 31.59 -17.31 3.27
N SER A 209 31.15 -18.19 4.16
CA SER A 209 30.20 -19.29 3.89
C SER A 209 28.76 -18.81 3.78
N GLN A 210 28.51 -17.53 4.08
CA GLN A 210 27.20 -16.89 4.01
C GLN A 210 27.24 -15.68 3.06
N MET A 211 26.15 -15.49 2.33
CA MET A 211 25.93 -14.39 1.40
C MET A 211 24.64 -13.68 1.76
N GLU A 212 24.74 -12.41 2.12
CA GLU A 212 23.57 -11.57 2.38
C GLU A 212 23.08 -10.90 1.09
N LEU A 213 21.76 -11.00 0.87
CA LEU A 213 21.06 -10.36 -0.23
C LEU A 213 20.27 -9.16 0.26
N PHE A 214 20.32 -8.09 -0.52
CA PHE A 214 19.60 -6.85 -0.26
C PHE A 214 18.63 -6.55 -1.41
N ILE A 215 17.67 -5.67 -1.16
CA ILE A 215 16.65 -5.29 -2.15
C ILE A 215 17.23 -4.70 -3.45
N HIS A 216 18.41 -4.08 -3.41
CA HIS A 216 19.07 -3.56 -4.63
C HIS A 216 19.67 -4.63 -5.51
N ASP A 217 19.83 -5.86 -5.02
CA ASP A 217 20.32 -6.97 -5.83
C ASP A 217 19.26 -7.41 -6.86
N PHE A 218 18.01 -7.03 -6.65
CA PHE A 218 16.86 -7.42 -7.45
C PHE A 218 16.43 -6.29 -8.39
N PRO A 219 15.72 -6.61 -9.49
CA PRO A 219 15.15 -5.61 -10.38
C PRO A 219 14.25 -4.61 -9.65
N ASN A 220 14.29 -3.34 -10.10
CA ASN A 220 13.57 -2.23 -9.46
C ASN A 220 12.07 -2.49 -9.24
N TYR A 221 11.42 -3.25 -10.14
CA TYR A 221 10.00 -3.56 -10.02
C TYR A 221 9.64 -4.48 -8.84
N VAL A 222 10.61 -5.22 -8.27
CA VAL A 222 10.38 -6.05 -7.07
C VAL A 222 10.03 -5.16 -5.86
N ARG A 223 10.56 -3.92 -5.82
CA ARG A 223 10.28 -2.94 -4.76
C ARG A 223 8.81 -2.50 -4.71
N LYS A 224 8.04 -2.70 -5.78
CA LYS A 224 6.59 -2.39 -5.80
C LYS A 224 5.81 -3.24 -4.80
N GLY A 225 6.38 -4.35 -4.31
CA GLY A 225 5.77 -5.13 -3.23
C GLY A 225 5.47 -4.30 -1.98
N PHE A 226 6.30 -3.29 -1.66
CA PHE A 226 6.06 -2.40 -0.52
C PHE A 226 4.76 -1.61 -0.62
N LEU A 227 4.35 -1.22 -1.82
CA LEU A 227 3.12 -0.46 -2.05
C LEU A 227 1.86 -1.26 -1.69
N SER A 228 1.95 -2.61 -1.76
CA SER A 228 0.86 -3.51 -1.43
C SER A 228 0.93 -4.03 0.00
N TYR A 229 1.99 -3.72 0.75
CA TYR A 229 2.21 -4.25 2.09
C TYR A 229 1.10 -3.86 3.07
N GLN A 230 0.75 -2.57 3.11
CA GLN A 230 -0.32 -2.09 4.00
C GLN A 230 -1.65 -2.81 3.80
N LYS A 231 -1.98 -3.16 2.54
CA LYS A 231 -3.22 -3.85 2.20
C LYS A 231 -3.27 -5.29 2.73
N TYR A 232 -2.14 -5.99 2.73
CA TYR A 232 -2.07 -7.42 3.06
C TYR A 232 -1.33 -7.71 4.38
N ARG A 233 -0.98 -6.67 5.14
CA ARG A 233 -0.10 -6.71 6.32
C ARG A 233 -0.37 -7.92 7.23
N THR A 234 -1.60 -8.09 7.70
CA THR A 234 -1.97 -9.17 8.62
C THR A 234 -1.71 -10.57 8.07
N GLN A 235 -1.98 -10.79 6.78
CA GLN A 235 -1.75 -12.07 6.10
C GLN A 235 -0.25 -12.32 5.87
N ILE A 236 0.50 -11.25 5.60
CA ILE A 236 1.94 -11.35 5.36
C ILE A 236 2.70 -11.59 6.67
N GLU A 237 2.34 -10.90 7.75
CA GLU A 237 2.98 -11.05 9.07
C GLU A 237 2.70 -12.42 9.69
N SER A 238 1.58 -13.08 9.34
CA SER A 238 1.36 -14.47 9.74
C SER A 238 2.29 -15.47 9.06
N ILE A 239 2.82 -15.14 7.88
CA ILE A 239 3.72 -16.01 7.10
C ILE A 239 5.19 -15.63 7.37
N ILE A 240 5.46 -14.34 7.46
CA ILE A 240 6.79 -13.73 7.65
C ILE A 240 6.72 -12.78 8.86
N PRO A 241 6.95 -13.30 10.09
CA PRO A 241 6.97 -12.49 11.29
C PRO A 241 8.02 -11.38 11.23
N ASP A 242 7.78 -10.29 11.96
CA ASP A 242 8.74 -9.20 12.11
C ASP A 242 10.05 -9.66 12.77
N ASN A 243 11.13 -8.92 12.50
CA ASN A 243 12.46 -9.10 13.10
C ASN A 243 13.06 -10.52 12.95
N CYS A 244 12.68 -11.23 11.89
CA CYS A 244 13.23 -12.54 11.55
C CYS A 244 14.24 -12.43 10.40
N LEU A 245 15.42 -13.00 10.62
CA LEU A 245 16.43 -13.22 9.58
C LEU A 245 16.25 -14.63 9.01
N TYR A 246 16.15 -14.71 7.68
CA TYR A 246 15.95 -15.96 6.97
C TYR A 246 17.26 -16.42 6.35
N VAL A 247 17.68 -17.64 6.68
CA VAL A 247 18.87 -18.27 6.11
C VAL A 247 18.45 -19.48 5.30
N PHE A 248 18.71 -19.43 4.01
CA PHE A 248 18.47 -20.50 3.06
C PHE A 248 19.76 -21.29 2.83
N SER A 249 19.73 -22.58 3.13
CA SER A 249 20.80 -23.53 2.82
C SER A 249 20.35 -24.48 1.71
N ALA A 250 21.26 -25.34 1.23
CA ALA A 250 20.93 -26.35 0.22
C ALA A 250 19.88 -27.39 0.68
N GLN A 251 19.65 -27.53 2.00
CA GLN A 251 18.83 -28.60 2.57
C GLN A 251 17.69 -28.11 3.49
N SER A 252 17.75 -26.87 3.96
CA SER A 252 16.72 -26.30 4.84
C SER A 252 16.61 -24.79 4.73
N THR A 253 15.42 -24.28 5.07
CA THR A 253 15.20 -22.87 5.41
C THR A 253 15.17 -22.75 6.92
N ASN A 254 16.07 -21.97 7.49
CA ASN A 254 16.06 -21.67 8.92
C ASN A 254 15.63 -20.20 9.10
N ALA A 255 14.51 -19.96 9.76
CA ALA A 255 14.20 -18.66 10.32
C ALA A 255 14.93 -18.55 11.66
N CYS A 256 15.95 -17.72 11.74
CA CYS A 256 16.63 -17.41 12.99
C CYS A 256 16.04 -16.11 13.53
N GLN A 257 15.46 -16.17 14.73
CA GLN A 257 15.27 -14.97 15.54
C GLN A 257 16.66 -14.40 15.82
N ASP A 258 16.83 -13.09 15.66
CA ASP A 258 18.09 -12.43 15.95
C ASP A 258 18.45 -12.69 17.43
N THR A 259 19.51 -13.46 17.66
CA THR A 259 19.90 -13.97 18.99
C THR A 259 20.50 -12.90 19.91
N SER A 260 20.37 -11.62 19.56
CA SER A 260 20.65 -10.48 20.44
C SER A 260 19.52 -10.17 21.43
N VAL A 261 18.36 -10.84 21.32
CA VAL A 261 17.26 -10.70 22.28
C VAL A 261 17.04 -12.03 23.01
N GLU A 262 17.54 -12.11 24.23
CA GLU A 262 17.35 -13.26 25.11
C GLU A 262 15.86 -13.53 25.36
N LYS A 263 15.47 -14.80 25.20
CA LYS A 263 14.15 -15.33 25.53
C LYS A 263 13.88 -15.19 27.03
N TYR A 264 12.98 -14.27 27.38
CA TYR A 264 12.11 -14.42 28.54
C TYR A 264 10.66 -14.56 28.07
N SER A 265 9.87 -15.26 28.86
CA SER A 265 8.43 -15.38 28.68
C SER A 265 7.78 -14.00 28.86
N ASP A 266 7.84 -13.17 27.83
CA ASP A 266 7.46 -11.76 27.96
C ASP A 266 5.94 -11.65 28.16
N SER A 267 5.56 -11.27 29.39
CA SER A 267 4.24 -10.76 29.70
C SER A 267 4.07 -9.42 28.99
N PHE A 268 2.87 -9.08 28.51
CA PHE A 268 2.55 -7.88 27.70
C PHE A 268 3.16 -6.56 28.21
N TYR A 269 3.43 -6.43 29.50
CA TYR A 269 4.00 -5.21 30.05
C TYR A 269 5.53 -5.24 30.15
N ASP A 270 6.18 -6.40 30.05
CA ASP A 270 7.64 -6.48 29.89
C ASP A 270 8.06 -5.83 28.56
N MET A 271 7.16 -5.88 27.55
CA MET A 271 7.31 -5.20 26.26
C MET A 271 7.10 -3.68 26.37
N ILE A 272 6.16 -3.24 27.21
CA ILE A 272 5.91 -1.81 27.44
C ILE A 272 7.02 -1.22 28.34
N ASP A 273 7.53 -1.98 29.31
CA ASP A 273 8.62 -1.56 30.20
C ASP A 273 9.93 -1.37 29.43
N ARG A 274 10.27 -2.27 28.49
CA ARG A 274 11.42 -2.07 27.58
C ARG A 274 11.27 -0.79 26.74
N ARG A 275 10.07 -0.54 26.21
CA ARG A 275 9.78 0.65 25.41
C ARG A 275 9.85 1.94 26.23
N ILE A 276 9.39 1.92 27.48
CA ILE A 276 9.51 3.07 28.40
C ILE A 276 10.99 3.35 28.73
N GLU A 277 11.79 2.31 28.95
CA GLU A 277 13.23 2.46 29.16
C GLU A 277 13.94 2.96 27.88
N GLU A 278 13.56 2.49 26.70
CA GLU A 278 14.06 3.00 25.40
C GLU A 278 13.72 4.47 25.18
N PHE A 279 12.47 4.88 25.42
CA PHE A 279 12.04 6.26 25.21
C PHE A 279 12.65 7.23 26.24
N LYS A 280 12.90 6.77 27.48
CA LYS A 280 13.67 7.53 28.47
C LYS A 280 15.14 7.67 28.10
N GLN A 281 15.74 6.64 27.51
CA GLN A 281 17.12 6.71 26.98
C GLN A 281 17.24 7.62 25.75
N HIS A 282 16.15 7.89 25.04
CA HIS A 282 16.10 8.75 23.86
C HIS A 282 15.59 10.18 24.13
N GLY A 283 15.43 10.56 25.41
CA GLY A 283 15.21 11.95 25.80
C GLY A 283 13.84 12.53 25.45
N ILE A 284 12.82 11.67 25.28
CA ILE A 284 11.44 12.09 25.01
C ILE A 284 10.77 12.55 26.32
N ASP A 285 10.02 13.65 26.27
CA ASP A 285 9.31 14.21 27.41
C ASP A 285 8.21 13.24 27.92
N GLU A 286 8.04 13.13 29.24
CA GLU A 286 7.16 12.11 29.87
C GLU A 286 5.67 12.25 29.46
N GLU A 287 5.25 13.43 28.99
CA GLU A 287 3.91 13.72 28.48
C GLU A 287 3.63 13.10 27.10
N ASP A 288 4.63 13.06 26.21
CA ASP A 288 4.50 12.49 24.86
C ASP A 288 4.57 10.96 24.89
N ILE A 289 5.42 10.39 25.76
CA ILE A 289 5.47 8.94 26.01
C ILE A 289 4.09 8.44 26.45
N THR A 290 3.42 9.20 27.32
CA THR A 290 2.12 8.79 27.86
C THR A 290 0.94 9.01 26.91
N ALA A 291 1.03 9.92 25.93
CA ALA A 291 0.03 10.06 24.86
C ALA A 291 0.13 8.92 23.83
N ILE A 292 1.36 8.48 23.52
CA ILE A 292 1.63 7.38 22.60
C ILE A 292 1.13 6.06 23.20
N ILE A 293 1.40 5.81 24.49
CA ILE A 293 0.89 4.63 25.20
C ILE A 293 -0.65 4.59 25.19
N HIS A 294 -1.31 5.74 25.35
CA HIS A 294 -2.78 5.82 25.33
C HIS A 294 -3.37 5.46 23.96
N ALA A 295 -2.81 5.99 22.87
CA ALA A 295 -3.25 5.66 21.52
C ALA A 295 -3.03 4.17 21.18
N GLU A 296 -1.99 3.57 21.76
CA GLU A 296 -1.60 2.18 21.50
C GLU A 296 -2.38 1.19 22.38
N LEU A 297 -2.82 1.61 23.57
CA LEU A 297 -3.83 0.91 24.37
C LEU A 297 -5.16 0.87 23.60
N ASP A 298 -5.66 2.02 23.12
CA ASP A 298 -6.93 2.11 22.37
C ASP A 298 -6.92 1.22 21.11
N TYR A 299 -5.82 1.23 20.35
CA TYR A 299 -5.65 0.42 19.14
C TYR A 299 -5.63 -1.09 19.42
N ASN A 300 -4.96 -1.52 20.49
CA ASN A 300 -4.87 -2.94 20.84
C ASN A 300 -6.13 -3.46 21.56
N PHE A 301 -6.89 -2.60 22.25
CA PHE A 301 -8.22 -2.94 22.78
C PHE A 301 -9.22 -3.28 21.67
N GLN A 302 -9.21 -2.52 20.57
CA GLN A 302 -10.04 -2.83 19.40
C GLN A 302 -9.66 -4.17 18.75
N ARG A 303 -8.38 -4.58 18.82
CA ARG A 303 -7.92 -5.92 18.39
C ARG A 303 -8.40 -7.04 19.30
N ILE A 304 -8.37 -6.85 20.61
CA ILE A 304 -8.86 -7.84 21.58
C ILE A 304 -10.39 -7.99 21.46
N ASN A 305 -11.13 -6.89 21.33
CA ASN A 305 -12.58 -6.91 21.12
C ASN A 305 -12.97 -7.63 19.81
N LYS A 306 -12.29 -7.37 18.70
CA LYS A 306 -12.54 -8.09 17.43
C LYS A 306 -12.22 -9.59 17.49
N GLY A 307 -11.30 -10.01 18.36
CA GLY A 307 -11.00 -11.42 18.60
C GLY A 307 -12.00 -12.13 19.53
N ILE A 308 -12.68 -11.37 20.39
CA ILE A 308 -13.66 -11.89 21.38
C ILE A 308 -15.07 -11.94 20.80
N GLU A 309 -15.46 -11.02 19.91
CA GLU A 309 -16.80 -10.99 19.29
C GLU A 309 -17.11 -12.19 18.37
N GLN A 310 -16.10 -12.98 17.96
CA GLN A 310 -16.26 -14.10 17.02
C GLN A 310 -16.35 -15.49 17.66
N LYS A 311 -16.30 -15.62 18.99
CA LYS A 311 -16.54 -16.90 19.69
C LYS A 311 -17.36 -16.64 20.95
N ALA A 312 -18.47 -17.34 21.14
CA ALA A 312 -19.07 -17.49 22.45
C ALA A 312 -18.04 -18.20 23.35
N ILE A 313 -17.33 -17.43 24.19
CA ILE A 313 -16.28 -17.97 25.07
C ILE A 313 -16.94 -18.46 26.35
N ASP A 314 -16.77 -19.76 26.62
CA ASP A 314 -17.14 -20.41 27.88
C ASP A 314 -16.28 -19.89 29.05
N LYS A 315 -16.93 -19.61 30.20
CA LYS A 315 -16.27 -19.29 31.48
C LYS A 315 -15.21 -20.34 31.90
N GLU A 316 -15.25 -21.55 31.34
CA GLU A 316 -14.30 -22.64 31.57
C GLU A 316 -12.91 -22.44 30.94
N LEU A 317 -12.74 -21.56 29.94
CA LEU A 317 -11.43 -21.33 29.32
C LEU A 317 -10.55 -20.37 30.13
N ILE A 318 -11.15 -19.39 30.80
CA ILE A 318 -10.41 -18.42 31.62
C ILE A 318 -10.03 -18.99 32.97
N SER A 319 -10.81 -19.93 33.53
CA SER A 319 -10.43 -20.65 34.75
C SER A 319 -9.15 -21.50 34.61
N LYS A 320 -8.67 -21.72 33.37
CA LYS A 320 -7.37 -22.36 33.10
C LYS A 320 -6.18 -21.40 33.14
N ILE A 321 -6.42 -20.08 33.05
CA ILE A 321 -5.39 -19.04 32.85
C ILE A 321 -5.37 -18.06 34.02
N VAL A 322 -6.53 -17.82 34.64
CA VAL A 322 -6.75 -16.87 35.73
C VAL A 322 -7.32 -17.62 36.93
N ASP A 323 -6.81 -17.31 38.12
CA ASP A 323 -7.28 -17.92 39.37
C ASP A 323 -8.78 -17.66 39.56
N SER A 324 -9.55 -18.70 39.92
CA SER A 324 -10.99 -18.61 40.18
C SER A 324 -11.37 -17.51 41.18
N LYS A 325 -10.47 -17.18 42.10
CA LYS A 325 -10.67 -16.11 43.08
C LYS A 325 -10.61 -14.72 42.44
N ILE A 326 -9.75 -14.51 41.45
CA ILE A 326 -9.67 -13.25 40.68
C ILE A 326 -10.91 -13.08 39.82
N ILE A 327 -11.34 -14.16 39.16
CA ILE A 327 -12.55 -14.18 38.34
C ILE A 327 -13.76 -13.73 39.16
N GLN A 328 -13.92 -14.27 40.37
CA GLN A 328 -15.01 -13.90 41.28
C GLN A 328 -14.93 -12.43 41.71
N LEU A 329 -13.75 -11.95 42.09
CA LEU A 329 -13.57 -10.56 42.53
C LEU A 329 -13.86 -9.54 41.42
N VAL A 330 -13.48 -9.85 40.17
CA VAL A 330 -13.78 -9.00 39.01
C VAL A 330 -15.26 -9.06 38.63
N ASP A 331 -15.90 -10.23 38.74
CA ASP A 331 -17.35 -10.40 38.47
C ASP A 331 -18.19 -9.60 39.48
N ASP A 332 -17.84 -9.67 40.75
CA ASP A 332 -18.53 -8.92 41.81
C ASP A 332 -18.29 -7.40 41.65
N PHE A 333 -17.07 -6.99 41.31
CA PHE A 333 -16.74 -5.60 41.01
C PHE A 333 -17.56 -5.02 39.86
N LEU A 334 -17.68 -5.74 38.74
CA LEU A 334 -18.45 -5.27 37.58
C LEU A 334 -19.95 -5.25 37.84
N LYS A 335 -20.50 -6.18 38.63
CA LYS A 335 -21.91 -6.12 39.05
C LYS A 335 -22.19 -4.91 39.92
N ASP A 336 -21.32 -4.63 40.88
CA ASP A 336 -21.42 -3.44 41.73
C ASP A 336 -21.26 -2.15 40.90
N ALA A 337 -20.37 -2.15 39.90
CA ALA A 337 -20.19 -1.05 38.97
C ALA A 337 -21.45 -0.82 38.12
N ALA A 338 -22.02 -1.88 37.56
CA ALA A 338 -23.22 -1.82 36.72
C ALA A 338 -24.43 -1.23 37.47
N VAL A 339 -24.59 -1.60 38.74
CA VAL A 339 -25.63 -1.02 39.60
C VAL A 339 -25.35 0.44 39.93
N LYS A 340 -24.09 0.78 40.24
CA LYS A 340 -23.72 2.13 40.68
C LYS A 340 -23.75 3.17 39.54
N PHE A 341 -23.33 2.77 38.34
CA PHE A 341 -23.23 3.66 37.17
C PHE A 341 -24.36 3.46 36.16
N GLU A 342 -25.34 2.60 36.49
CA GLU A 342 -26.52 2.32 35.66
C GLU A 342 -26.17 1.91 34.21
N CYS A 343 -25.10 1.14 34.05
CA CYS A 343 -24.55 0.75 32.75
C CYS A 343 -24.41 -0.78 32.60
N ILE A 344 -24.32 -1.28 31.36
CA ILE A 344 -24.18 -2.72 31.08
C ILE A 344 -22.78 -2.96 30.49
N TYR A 345 -21.91 -3.59 31.27
CA TYR A 345 -20.58 -3.91 30.80
C TYR A 345 -20.57 -5.15 29.88
N PRO A 346 -19.98 -5.07 28.66
CA PRO A 346 -19.79 -6.24 27.81
C PRO A 346 -18.82 -7.25 28.43
N ASP A 347 -18.99 -8.53 28.10
CA ASP A 347 -18.14 -9.64 28.58
C ASP A 347 -16.64 -9.44 28.24
N SER A 348 -16.34 -8.69 27.18
CA SER A 348 -14.97 -8.34 26.81
C SER A 348 -14.26 -7.52 27.89
N ILE A 349 -14.95 -6.60 28.57
CA ILE A 349 -14.41 -5.82 29.69
C ILE A 349 -14.15 -6.72 30.89
N PHE A 350 -15.07 -7.65 31.18
CA PHE A 350 -14.88 -8.65 32.23
C PHE A 350 -13.61 -9.48 32.02
N TYR A 351 -13.38 -9.94 30.79
CA TYR A 351 -12.19 -10.71 30.44
C TYR A 351 -10.90 -9.88 30.49
N ALA A 352 -10.95 -8.65 30.00
CA ALA A 352 -9.82 -7.73 30.05
C ALA A 352 -9.40 -7.43 31.50
N LEU A 353 -10.36 -7.18 32.39
CA LEU A 353 -10.12 -6.95 33.80
C LEU A 353 -9.57 -8.19 34.52
N CYS A 354 -10.09 -9.40 34.22
CA CYS A 354 -9.54 -10.64 34.78
C CYS A 354 -8.06 -10.84 34.44
N LEU A 355 -7.68 -10.56 33.20
CA LEU A 355 -6.29 -10.65 32.74
C LEU A 355 -5.41 -9.55 33.34
N HIS A 356 -5.93 -8.32 33.42
CA HIS A 356 -5.23 -7.19 34.01
C HIS A 356 -4.93 -7.44 35.50
N VAL A 357 -5.94 -7.79 36.30
CA VAL A 357 -5.76 -8.11 37.74
C VAL A 357 -4.80 -9.30 37.94
N SER A 358 -4.88 -10.33 37.09
CA SER A 358 -3.93 -11.45 37.11
C SER A 358 -2.49 -11.01 36.84
N ALA A 359 -2.28 -10.12 35.87
CA ALA A 359 -0.96 -9.55 35.58
C ALA A 359 -0.46 -8.65 36.73
N MET A 360 -1.31 -7.79 37.29
CA MET A 360 -0.99 -6.92 38.43
C MET A 360 -0.51 -7.73 39.63
N LEU A 361 -1.19 -8.84 39.94
CA LEU A 361 -0.84 -9.73 41.04
C LEU A 361 0.49 -10.46 40.80
N LYS A 362 0.74 -10.93 39.56
CA LYS A 362 2.03 -11.55 39.19
C LYS A 362 3.22 -10.59 39.34
N ARG A 363 3.00 -9.28 39.17
CA ARG A 363 4.04 -8.24 39.33
C ARG A 363 4.28 -7.78 40.77
N GLN A 364 3.57 -8.34 41.75
CA GLN A 364 3.69 -7.97 43.16
C GLN A 364 3.53 -6.46 43.40
N GLY A 365 2.65 -5.79 42.64
CA GLY A 365 2.35 -4.36 42.85
C GLY A 365 3.35 -3.36 42.25
N LYS A 366 4.31 -3.81 41.42
CA LYS A 366 5.10 -2.89 40.57
C LYS A 366 4.31 -2.55 39.32
N SER A 367 3.75 -1.33 39.27
CA SER A 367 3.08 -0.79 38.09
C SER A 367 4.03 0.00 37.20
N GLN A 368 3.60 0.24 35.97
CA GLN A 368 4.09 1.36 35.19
C GLN A 368 3.69 2.68 35.84
N LYS A 369 4.59 3.66 35.77
CA LYS A 369 4.31 5.02 36.24
C LYS A 369 3.60 5.78 35.13
N LEU A 370 2.37 6.19 35.38
CA LEU A 370 1.70 7.23 34.61
C LEU A 370 2.31 8.60 34.99
N SER A 371 2.24 9.54 34.06
CA SER A 371 2.64 10.92 34.35
C SER A 371 1.66 11.54 35.36
N ASN A 372 2.18 12.35 36.28
CA ASN A 372 1.36 13.00 37.32
C ASN A 372 0.21 13.83 36.72
N GLU A 373 0.41 14.40 35.52
CA GLU A 373 -0.62 15.16 34.82
C GLU A 373 -1.81 14.30 34.40
N GLN A 374 -1.56 13.08 33.91
CA GLN A 374 -2.61 12.16 33.49
C GLN A 374 -3.39 11.61 34.66
N ILE A 375 -2.70 11.27 35.76
CA ILE A 375 -3.35 10.87 37.01
C ILE A 375 -4.31 11.98 37.46
N VAL A 376 -3.83 13.23 37.50
CA VAL A 376 -4.67 14.38 37.91
C VAL A 376 -5.82 14.61 36.92
N LYS A 377 -5.59 14.47 35.62
CA LYS A 377 -6.62 14.67 34.58
C LYS A 377 -7.71 13.61 34.66
N THR A 378 -7.36 12.34 34.79
CA THR A 378 -8.32 11.23 34.88
C THR A 378 -9.10 11.30 36.19
N ILE A 379 -8.44 11.58 37.33
CA ILE A 379 -9.12 11.79 38.62
C ILE A 379 -10.08 12.98 38.55
N LYS A 380 -9.69 14.09 37.91
CA LYS A 380 -10.58 15.26 37.76
C LYS A 380 -11.77 14.98 36.85
N LYS A 381 -11.56 14.21 35.78
CA LYS A 381 -12.59 13.94 34.76
C LYS A 381 -13.57 12.84 35.20
N PHE A 382 -13.08 11.83 35.91
CA PHE A 382 -13.81 10.61 36.26
C PHE A 382 -13.65 10.30 37.76
N ASN A 383 -14.02 11.27 38.59
CA ASN A 383 -13.77 11.24 40.03
C ASN A 383 -14.56 10.12 40.73
N GLU A 384 -15.81 9.89 40.32
CA GLU A 384 -16.69 8.91 40.99
C GLU A 384 -16.31 7.47 40.65
N GLU A 385 -15.88 7.25 39.42
CA GLU A 385 -15.30 6.02 38.86
C GLU A 385 -13.96 5.74 39.51
N TYR A 386 -13.10 6.74 39.63
CA TYR A 386 -11.81 6.62 40.30
C TYR A 386 -11.96 6.22 41.77
N ILE A 387 -12.86 6.86 42.52
CA ILE A 387 -13.15 6.48 43.91
C ILE A 387 -13.68 5.04 43.98
N PHE A 388 -14.46 4.61 42.99
CA PHE A 388 -14.99 3.26 42.92
C PHE A 388 -13.88 2.21 42.67
N CYS A 389 -13.04 2.43 41.66
CA CYS A 389 -11.87 1.60 41.38
C CYS A 389 -10.89 1.57 42.56
N SER A 390 -10.71 2.67 43.28
CA SER A 390 -9.85 2.72 44.46
C SER A 390 -10.35 1.80 45.59
N LYS A 391 -11.66 1.70 45.80
CA LYS A 391 -12.24 0.74 46.75
C LYS A 391 -11.97 -0.70 46.33
N PHE A 392 -12.09 -1.00 45.03
CA PHE A 392 -11.81 -2.33 44.51
C PHE A 392 -10.33 -2.71 44.68
N VAL A 393 -9.41 -1.81 44.38
CA VAL A 393 -7.98 -2.02 44.62
C VAL A 393 -7.71 -2.28 46.10
N ASN A 394 -8.29 -1.50 47.02
CA ASN A 394 -8.16 -1.76 48.46
C ASN A 394 -8.66 -3.15 48.88
N THR A 395 -9.69 -3.69 48.20
CA THR A 395 -10.16 -5.06 48.43
C THR A 395 -9.11 -6.08 47.96
N LEU A 396 -8.53 -5.88 46.77
CA LEU A 396 -7.43 -6.71 46.25
C LEU A 396 -6.21 -6.67 47.18
N GLU A 397 -5.84 -5.50 47.70
CA GLU A 397 -4.71 -5.34 48.63
C GLU A 397 -4.88 -6.18 49.89
N LYS A 398 -6.08 -6.16 50.48
CA LYS A 398 -6.41 -6.96 51.68
C LYS A 398 -6.42 -8.45 51.39
N GLU A 399 -7.00 -8.85 50.25
CA GLU A 399 -7.16 -10.25 49.88
C GLU A 399 -5.83 -10.93 49.51
N PHE A 400 -4.93 -10.20 48.85
CA PHE A 400 -3.65 -10.75 48.37
C PHE A 400 -2.44 -10.29 49.20
N ASN A 401 -2.65 -9.45 50.23
CA ASN A 401 -1.62 -8.88 51.09
C ASN A 401 -0.49 -8.19 50.29
N LEU A 402 -0.91 -7.37 49.33
CA LEU A 402 -0.04 -6.59 48.44
C LEU A 402 -0.46 -5.12 48.48
N HIS A 403 0.43 -4.22 48.05
CA HIS A 403 0.11 -2.81 47.88
C HIS A 403 0.22 -2.45 46.41
N PHE A 404 -0.77 -1.74 45.88
CA PHE A 404 -0.82 -1.31 44.49
C PHE A 404 -0.66 0.22 44.40
N SER A 405 -0.07 0.67 43.30
CA SER A 405 0.12 2.10 43.04
C SER A 405 -1.18 2.78 42.64
N ILE A 406 -1.14 4.12 42.64
CA ILE A 406 -2.25 4.95 42.14
C ILE A 406 -2.48 4.71 40.64
N ASP A 407 -1.42 4.38 39.88
CA ASP A 407 -1.49 4.14 38.44
C ASP A 407 -2.46 3.01 38.09
N GLU A 408 -2.44 1.94 38.89
CA GLU A 408 -3.33 0.79 38.73
C GLU A 408 -4.81 1.16 38.96
N VAL A 409 -5.07 2.07 39.90
CA VAL A 409 -6.43 2.60 40.12
C VAL A 409 -6.89 3.41 38.90
N VAL A 410 -5.98 4.20 38.31
CA VAL A 410 -6.27 5.00 37.11
C VAL A 410 -6.54 4.11 35.90
N PHE A 411 -5.77 3.04 35.68
CA PHE A 411 -6.03 2.09 34.60
C PHE A 411 -7.41 1.43 34.73
N LEU A 412 -7.75 0.92 35.91
CA LEU A 412 -9.07 0.35 36.17
C LEU A 412 -10.19 1.36 35.91
N THR A 413 -9.97 2.65 36.22
CA THR A 413 -10.92 3.73 35.95
C THR A 413 -11.17 3.93 34.46
N LEU A 414 -10.14 3.78 33.63
CA LEU A 414 -10.25 3.88 32.17
C LEU A 414 -11.00 2.67 31.57
N PHE A 415 -10.78 1.47 32.11
CA PHE A 415 -11.46 0.25 31.66
C PHE A 415 -12.99 0.34 31.80
N ILE A 416 -13.48 0.88 32.91
CA ILE A 416 -14.92 0.91 33.22
C ILE A 416 -15.67 2.07 32.56
N ASN A 417 -15.03 2.88 31.71
CA ASN A 417 -15.58 4.13 31.20
C ASN A 417 -15.58 4.25 29.66
N GLN A 418 -15.43 3.11 28.97
CA GLN A 418 -15.42 3.06 27.50
C GLN A 418 -16.74 3.48 26.84
N GLU A 419 -17.87 3.48 27.56
CA GLU A 419 -19.19 3.82 27.00
C GLU A 419 -19.41 5.32 26.67
N SER A 420 -18.49 6.22 27.00
CA SER A 420 -18.63 7.63 26.59
C SER A 420 -18.21 7.94 25.13
N LEU A 421 -17.78 6.93 24.35
CA LEU A 421 -17.34 7.09 22.96
C LEU A 421 -18.23 6.41 21.90
N GLU A 422 -19.17 5.54 22.30
CA GLU A 422 -19.94 4.72 21.35
C GLU A 422 -21.35 5.26 21.00
N GLU A 423 -21.82 6.36 21.61
CA GLU A 423 -23.16 6.92 21.30
C GLU A 423 -23.25 7.88 20.08
N THR A 424 -22.23 8.01 19.23
CA THR A 424 -22.30 8.91 18.04
C THR A 424 -22.71 8.24 16.72
N SER A 425 -23.08 6.96 16.71
CA SER A 425 -23.37 6.24 15.47
C SER A 425 -24.82 6.37 14.97
N LYS A 426 -25.30 7.58 14.63
CA LYS A 426 -26.48 7.71 13.72
C LYS A 426 -26.40 8.77 12.63
N ASN A 427 -25.40 9.65 12.63
CA ASN A 427 -25.31 10.70 11.60
C ASN A 427 -24.00 10.61 10.80
N LYS A 428 -24.03 10.07 9.57
CA LYS A 428 -22.89 9.94 8.65
C LYS A 428 -23.26 10.38 7.22
N PRO A 429 -22.28 10.84 6.41
CA PRO A 429 -22.54 11.15 5.01
C PRO A 429 -22.64 9.84 4.20
N VAL A 430 -23.42 9.87 3.13
CA VAL A 430 -23.58 8.72 2.20
C VAL A 430 -23.18 9.11 0.78
N VAL A 431 -22.85 8.11 -0.04
CA VAL A 431 -22.43 8.31 -1.44
C VAL A 431 -23.52 7.79 -2.38
N LEU A 432 -23.86 8.57 -3.41
CA LEU A 432 -24.80 8.18 -4.46
C LEU A 432 -24.08 8.24 -5.82
N VAL A 433 -24.10 7.15 -6.58
CA VAL A 433 -23.64 7.12 -7.97
C VAL A 433 -24.86 7.24 -8.87
N ALA A 434 -24.97 8.30 -9.65
CA ALA A 434 -26.08 8.55 -10.56
C ALA A 434 -25.55 8.64 -11.99
N MET A 435 -25.89 7.70 -12.88
CA MET A 435 -25.31 7.67 -14.24
C MET A 435 -26.34 7.31 -15.31
N TYR A 436 -26.09 7.74 -16.55
CA TYR A 436 -26.86 7.28 -17.69
C TYR A 436 -26.54 5.82 -18.04
N GLY A 437 -27.58 5.07 -18.37
CA GLY A 437 -27.51 3.65 -18.74
C GLY A 437 -28.40 2.77 -17.88
N ASN A 438 -28.44 1.48 -18.19
CA ASN A 438 -29.36 0.54 -17.54
C ASN A 438 -28.80 -0.07 -16.25
N SER A 439 -27.46 -0.04 -16.08
CA SER A 439 -26.76 -0.67 -14.95
C SER A 439 -25.37 -0.06 -14.68
N THR A 440 -25.11 1.13 -15.23
CA THR A 440 -23.80 1.79 -15.16
C THR A 440 -23.48 2.16 -13.71
N ALA A 441 -24.42 2.79 -13.02
CA ALA A 441 -24.27 3.16 -11.62
C ALA A 441 -24.29 1.92 -10.73
N ALA A 442 -25.24 1.00 -10.92
CA ALA A 442 -25.33 -0.23 -10.15
C ALA A 442 -24.04 -1.07 -10.22
N SER A 443 -23.43 -1.21 -11.40
CA SER A 443 -22.20 -1.98 -11.56
C SER A 443 -21.01 -1.36 -10.81
N ILE A 444 -20.89 -0.03 -10.81
CA ILE A 444 -19.85 0.67 -10.05
C ILE A 444 -20.05 0.48 -8.54
N VAL A 445 -21.29 0.60 -8.08
CA VAL A 445 -21.64 0.45 -6.67
C VAL A 445 -21.45 -0.98 -6.19
N GLU A 446 -21.75 -1.98 -7.01
CA GLU A 446 -21.49 -3.40 -6.69
C GLU A 446 -19.99 -3.64 -6.44
N VAL A 447 -19.12 -3.10 -7.29
CA VAL A 447 -17.67 -3.21 -7.12
C VAL A 447 -17.20 -2.46 -5.88
N ALA A 448 -17.69 -1.25 -5.64
CA ALA A 448 -17.32 -0.46 -4.48
C ALA A 448 -17.72 -1.13 -3.16
N ASN A 449 -18.95 -1.65 -3.08
CA ASN A 449 -19.44 -2.35 -1.89
C ASN A 449 -18.65 -3.65 -1.63
N LYS A 450 -18.26 -4.41 -2.67
CA LYS A 450 -17.40 -5.59 -2.50
C LYS A 450 -16.00 -5.29 -1.97
N ILE A 451 -15.51 -4.05 -2.15
CA ILE A 451 -14.16 -3.63 -1.73
C ILE A 451 -14.16 -3.02 -0.33
N ILE A 452 -15.19 -2.24 0.03
CA ILE A 452 -15.21 -1.39 1.24
C ILE A 452 -16.18 -1.92 2.33
N ASP A 453 -17.24 -2.64 1.95
CA ASP A 453 -18.24 -3.30 2.82
C ASP A 453 -18.73 -2.48 4.04
N ASP A 454 -19.01 -1.19 3.83
CA ASP A 454 -19.49 -0.25 4.87
C ASP A 454 -20.95 0.19 4.63
N GLY A 455 -21.64 -0.38 3.63
CA GLY A 455 -23.06 -0.16 3.35
C GLY A 455 -23.48 1.31 3.11
N ASN A 456 -22.55 2.16 2.70
CA ASN A 456 -22.70 3.62 2.66
C ASN A 456 -22.79 4.22 1.24
N ILE A 457 -22.78 3.38 0.20
CA ILE A 457 -22.81 3.79 -1.21
C ILE A 457 -23.99 3.16 -1.97
N PHE A 458 -24.70 3.99 -2.73
CA PHE A 458 -25.96 3.67 -3.41
C PHE A 458 -25.92 4.05 -4.89
N SER A 459 -26.81 3.48 -5.72
CA SER A 459 -26.83 3.67 -7.18
C SER A 459 -28.17 4.23 -7.69
N PHE A 460 -28.11 5.02 -8.75
CA PHE A 460 -29.24 5.47 -9.55
C PHE A 460 -28.90 5.39 -11.06
N ASP A 461 -29.64 4.54 -11.79
CA ASP A 461 -29.45 4.33 -13.23
C ASP A 461 -30.53 5.08 -14.03
N LEU A 462 -30.11 6.02 -14.88
CA LEU A 462 -30.98 6.83 -15.73
C LEU A 462 -31.05 6.27 -17.15
N TYR A 463 -32.19 5.67 -17.47
CA TYR A 463 -32.48 5.12 -18.80
C TYR A 463 -32.67 6.24 -19.83
N LEU A 464 -32.14 6.04 -21.05
CA LEU A 464 -32.14 7.06 -22.12
C LEU A 464 -33.53 7.51 -22.56
N ASP A 465 -34.51 6.59 -22.57
CA ASP A 465 -35.90 6.85 -23.01
C ASP A 465 -36.82 7.24 -21.85
N LYS A 466 -36.27 7.52 -20.66
CA LYS A 466 -37.06 7.81 -19.47
C LYS A 466 -37.57 9.24 -19.48
N ASP A 467 -38.83 9.40 -19.05
CA ASP A 467 -39.39 10.72 -18.81
C ASP A 467 -38.63 11.44 -17.68
N MET A 468 -38.17 12.66 -17.96
CA MET A 468 -37.29 13.40 -17.05
C MET A 468 -37.99 13.82 -15.75
N GLN A 469 -39.31 14.05 -15.76
CA GLN A 469 -40.04 14.37 -14.53
C GLN A 469 -40.12 13.14 -13.63
N LYS A 470 -40.39 11.95 -14.19
CA LYS A 470 -40.35 10.70 -13.42
C LYS A 470 -38.96 10.40 -12.88
N ALA A 471 -37.92 10.62 -13.69
CA ALA A 471 -36.53 10.44 -13.26
C ALA A 471 -36.16 11.37 -12.08
N TYR A 472 -36.61 12.62 -12.11
CA TYR A 472 -36.43 13.59 -11.03
C TYR A 472 -37.05 13.11 -9.71
N GLU A 473 -38.32 12.67 -9.74
CA GLU A 473 -39.02 12.22 -8.54
C GLU A 473 -38.39 10.96 -7.93
N GLU A 474 -37.94 10.01 -8.75
CA GLU A 474 -37.24 8.82 -8.27
C GLU A 474 -35.88 9.15 -7.64
N LEU A 475 -35.11 10.05 -8.28
CA LEU A 475 -33.82 10.50 -7.74
C LEU A 475 -34.02 11.20 -6.39
N LYS A 476 -35.05 12.04 -6.27
CA LYS A 476 -35.42 12.71 -5.03
C LYS A 476 -35.79 11.71 -3.94
N GLN A 477 -36.62 10.71 -4.27
CA GLN A 477 -37.01 9.68 -3.33
C GLN A 477 -35.79 8.91 -2.80
N ILE A 478 -34.90 8.47 -3.68
CA ILE A 478 -33.68 7.75 -3.30
C ILE A 478 -32.81 8.61 -2.37
N ILE A 479 -32.58 9.87 -2.71
CA ILE A 479 -31.76 10.79 -1.90
C ILE A 479 -32.33 10.94 -0.48
N VAL A 480 -33.65 11.03 -0.34
CA VAL A 480 -34.31 11.13 0.96
C VAL A 480 -34.19 9.82 1.73
N GLU A 481 -34.35 8.67 1.07
CA GLU A 481 -34.28 7.34 1.71
C GLU A 481 -32.87 7.01 2.22
N ILE A 482 -31.82 7.35 1.45
CA ILE A 482 -30.44 7.00 1.80
C ILE A 482 -29.80 7.97 2.79
N HIS A 483 -30.37 9.16 2.97
CA HIS A 483 -29.77 10.20 3.79
C HIS A 483 -29.67 9.80 5.27
N GLN A 484 -28.45 9.78 5.81
CA GLN A 484 -28.16 9.47 7.22
C GLN A 484 -27.73 10.71 8.02
N GLY A 485 -28.36 11.86 7.81
CA GLY A 485 -28.20 13.04 8.69
C GLY A 485 -26.97 13.93 8.46
N LYS A 486 -25.99 13.55 7.61
CA LYS A 486 -24.82 14.40 7.25
C LYS A 486 -24.65 14.66 5.74
N GLY A 487 -25.72 14.49 4.97
CA GLY A 487 -25.76 14.87 3.56
C GLY A 487 -25.38 13.72 2.61
N VAL A 488 -25.38 14.03 1.31
CA VAL A 488 -25.15 13.08 0.21
C VAL A 488 -24.05 13.60 -0.71
N LEU A 489 -23.05 12.76 -0.99
CA LEU A 489 -22.07 13.01 -2.04
C LEU A 489 -22.50 12.27 -3.31
N MET A 490 -22.88 13.00 -4.36
CA MET A 490 -23.40 12.44 -5.61
C MET A 490 -22.35 12.47 -6.74
N LEU A 491 -21.98 11.31 -7.27
CA LEU A 491 -21.16 11.18 -8.47
C LEU A 491 -22.07 11.10 -9.71
N TYR A 492 -21.75 11.84 -10.78
CA TYR A 492 -22.57 11.83 -12.01
C TYR A 492 -21.78 11.96 -13.31
N ASP A 493 -22.35 11.51 -14.43
CA ASP A 493 -21.67 11.47 -15.73
C ASP A 493 -22.10 12.54 -16.75
N MET A 494 -23.32 13.06 -16.63
CA MET A 494 -23.87 14.12 -17.50
C MET A 494 -24.59 15.23 -16.72
N GLY A 495 -24.55 16.46 -17.24
CA GLY A 495 -24.96 17.67 -16.52
C GLY A 495 -26.41 17.76 -16.04
N SER A 496 -27.36 17.09 -16.70
CA SER A 496 -28.78 17.08 -16.31
C SER A 496 -29.02 16.57 -14.88
N LEU A 497 -28.22 15.60 -14.43
CA LEU A 497 -28.28 15.05 -13.06
C LEU A 497 -27.85 16.09 -12.01
N LYS A 498 -26.87 16.94 -12.35
CA LYS A 498 -26.39 18.03 -11.48
C LYS A 498 -27.52 19.02 -11.19
N GLU A 499 -28.21 19.46 -12.24
CA GLU A 499 -29.32 20.41 -12.12
C GLU A 499 -30.45 19.83 -11.25
N MET A 500 -30.81 18.57 -11.46
CA MET A 500 -31.80 17.88 -10.62
C MET A 500 -31.37 17.83 -9.15
N ALA A 501 -30.11 17.51 -8.86
CA ALA A 501 -29.59 17.46 -7.50
C ALA A 501 -29.57 18.83 -6.80
N GLU A 502 -29.27 19.92 -7.51
CA GLU A 502 -29.29 21.28 -6.95
C GLU A 502 -30.71 21.70 -6.54
N VAL A 503 -31.72 21.37 -7.37
CA VAL A 503 -33.13 21.62 -7.05
C VAL A 503 -33.56 20.75 -5.87
N ILE A 504 -33.23 19.46 -5.86
CA ILE A 504 -33.56 18.54 -4.75
C ILE A 504 -32.95 19.02 -3.43
N ALA A 505 -31.69 19.47 -3.43
CA ALA A 505 -31.04 20.02 -2.24
C ALA A 505 -31.81 21.22 -1.68
N SER A 506 -32.28 22.12 -2.56
CA SER A 506 -33.05 23.30 -2.16
C SER A 506 -34.44 22.95 -1.61
N GLU A 507 -35.09 21.93 -2.16
CA GLU A 507 -36.44 21.51 -1.75
C GLU A 507 -36.44 20.68 -0.46
N THR A 508 -35.46 19.80 -0.28
CA THR A 508 -35.41 18.84 0.83
C THR A 508 -34.61 19.37 2.03
N GLY A 509 -33.76 20.37 1.82
CA GLY A 509 -32.82 20.86 2.84
C GLY A 509 -31.65 19.91 3.12
N ILE A 510 -31.54 18.80 2.39
CA ILE A 510 -30.42 17.86 2.49
C ILE A 510 -29.21 18.49 1.80
N GLU A 511 -28.05 18.53 2.47
CA GLU A 511 -26.83 18.98 1.83
C GLU A 511 -26.36 17.93 0.80
N ILE A 512 -26.35 18.33 -0.48
CA ILE A 512 -25.89 17.48 -1.59
C ILE A 512 -24.66 18.14 -2.21
N LYS A 513 -23.56 17.39 -2.31
CA LYS A 513 -22.36 17.80 -3.07
C LYS A 513 -22.23 16.91 -4.30
N THR A 514 -21.96 17.50 -5.46
CA THR A 514 -21.93 16.75 -6.72
C THR A 514 -20.52 16.74 -7.32
N VAL A 515 -20.14 15.61 -7.92
CA VAL A 515 -18.83 15.42 -8.57
C VAL A 515 -19.03 14.85 -9.96
N CYS A 516 -18.50 15.51 -10.98
CA CYS A 516 -18.62 15.06 -12.37
C CYS A 516 -17.54 14.03 -12.73
N VAL A 517 -17.96 12.91 -13.32
CA VAL A 517 -17.13 11.84 -13.90
C VAL A 517 -17.58 11.61 -15.35
N PRO A 518 -17.04 12.37 -16.33
CA PRO A 518 -17.60 12.47 -17.68
C PRO A 518 -17.28 11.27 -18.59
N ALA A 519 -17.29 10.05 -18.06
CA ALA A 519 -16.94 8.83 -18.78
C ALA A 519 -17.82 8.60 -20.02
N THR A 520 -19.14 8.76 -19.86
CA THR A 520 -20.12 8.59 -20.95
C THR A 520 -19.94 9.66 -22.03
N TRP A 521 -19.71 10.92 -21.63
CA TRP A 521 -19.41 12.00 -22.57
C TRP A 521 -18.12 11.74 -23.35
N MET A 522 -17.04 11.30 -22.68
CA MET A 522 -15.77 10.99 -23.33
C MET A 522 -15.94 9.87 -24.37
N ALA A 523 -16.66 8.80 -24.03
CA ALA A 523 -16.93 7.71 -24.95
C ALA A 523 -17.69 8.19 -26.21
N LEU A 524 -18.68 9.09 -26.04
CA LEU A 524 -19.41 9.69 -27.14
C LEU A 524 -18.52 10.59 -28.00
N GLN A 525 -17.63 11.39 -27.42
CA GLN A 525 -16.70 12.22 -28.18
C GLN A 525 -15.71 11.38 -28.98
N CYS A 526 -15.11 10.34 -28.37
CA CYS A 526 -14.23 9.42 -29.07
C CYS A 526 -14.93 8.76 -30.26
N SER A 527 -16.14 8.23 -30.06
CA SER A 527 -16.96 7.60 -31.11
C SER A 527 -17.28 8.58 -32.23
N ARG A 528 -17.75 9.80 -31.88
CA ARG A 528 -18.09 10.85 -32.85
C ARG A 528 -16.87 11.29 -33.67
N LYS A 529 -15.71 11.47 -33.04
CA LYS A 529 -14.48 11.88 -33.73
C LYS A 529 -13.93 10.77 -34.62
N ALA A 530 -14.00 9.52 -34.16
CA ALA A 530 -13.64 8.36 -34.98
C ALA A 530 -14.48 8.24 -36.27
N SER A 531 -15.69 8.80 -36.30
CA SER A 531 -16.54 8.73 -37.50
C SER A 531 -16.16 9.71 -38.63
N TYR A 532 -15.36 10.75 -38.36
CA TYR A 532 -14.98 11.77 -39.38
C TYR A 532 -13.47 12.01 -39.52
N HIS A 533 -12.63 11.56 -38.58
CA HIS A 533 -11.16 11.66 -38.66
C HIS A 533 -10.53 10.36 -39.16
N THR A 534 -9.39 10.47 -39.85
CA THR A 534 -8.65 9.32 -40.40
C THR A 534 -7.42 8.94 -39.58
N SER A 535 -6.91 9.85 -38.73
CA SER A 535 -5.77 9.61 -37.85
C SER A 535 -6.20 9.42 -36.41
N LEU A 536 -5.61 8.42 -35.73
CA LEU A 536 -5.77 8.21 -34.29
C LEU A 536 -5.25 9.41 -33.49
N ASP A 537 -4.17 10.03 -33.94
CA ASP A 537 -3.55 11.17 -33.26
C ASP A 537 -4.47 12.40 -33.29
N ASP A 538 -5.17 12.63 -34.40
CA ASP A 538 -6.14 13.73 -34.51
C ASP A 538 -7.32 13.53 -33.55
N ILE A 539 -7.83 12.29 -33.46
CA ILE A 539 -8.88 11.94 -32.50
C ILE A 539 -8.40 12.18 -31.06
N TYR A 540 -7.19 11.71 -30.74
CA TYR A 540 -6.60 11.85 -29.41
C TYR A 540 -6.44 13.33 -29.04
N HIS A 541 -5.80 14.14 -29.89
CA HIS A 541 -5.55 15.55 -29.61
C HIS A 541 -6.86 16.34 -29.48
N GLU A 542 -7.85 16.13 -30.36
CA GLU A 542 -9.10 16.86 -30.28
C GLU A 542 -9.98 16.47 -29.09
N VAL A 543 -9.99 15.20 -28.70
CA VAL A 543 -10.70 14.74 -27.50
C VAL A 543 -10.02 15.29 -26.25
N MET A 544 -8.68 15.24 -26.18
CA MET A 544 -7.92 15.78 -25.04
C MET A 544 -8.05 17.30 -24.94
N ASP A 545 -8.03 18.03 -26.05
CA ASP A 545 -8.27 19.48 -26.08
C ASP A 545 -9.69 19.83 -25.60
N SER A 546 -10.68 19.03 -26.02
CA SER A 546 -12.08 19.22 -25.62
C SER A 546 -12.28 18.88 -24.14
N TYR A 547 -11.59 17.85 -23.64
CA TYR A 547 -11.54 17.52 -22.21
C TYR A 547 -10.87 18.63 -21.39
N GLN A 548 -9.73 19.19 -21.86
CA GLN A 548 -9.05 20.33 -21.23
C GLN A 548 -9.90 21.59 -21.22
N ARG A 549 -10.73 21.82 -22.26
CA ARG A 549 -11.67 22.95 -22.30
C ARG A 549 -12.92 22.75 -21.44
N MET A 550 -13.33 21.51 -21.21
CA MET A 550 -14.40 21.14 -20.27
C MET A 550 -13.87 21.11 -18.82
N TYR A 551 -12.56 20.96 -18.64
CA TYR A 551 -11.88 20.90 -17.34
C TYR A 551 -12.21 22.07 -16.39
N PRO A 552 -12.40 23.33 -16.84
CA PRO A 552 -12.86 24.43 -16.00
C PRO A 552 -14.30 24.26 -15.48
N GLU A 553 -15.20 23.66 -16.28
CA GLU A 553 -16.59 23.34 -15.87
C GLU A 553 -16.66 22.09 -14.98
N ILE A 554 -15.75 21.13 -15.21
CA ILE A 554 -15.53 19.98 -14.33
C ILE A 554 -14.88 20.45 -13.02
N GLU A 555 -13.92 21.39 -13.07
CA GLU A 555 -13.33 22.07 -11.91
C GLU A 555 -14.36 22.86 -11.11
N GLN A 556 -15.42 23.39 -11.72
CA GLN A 556 -16.52 24.00 -10.96
C GLN A 556 -17.27 22.99 -10.07
N SER A 557 -17.20 21.68 -10.35
CA SER A 557 -17.64 20.62 -9.42
C SER A 557 -16.59 20.24 -8.36
N TYR A 558 -15.32 20.60 -8.58
CA TYR A 558 -14.17 20.31 -7.70
C TYR A 558 -13.67 21.52 -6.89
N GLN A 559 -14.12 22.73 -7.18
CA GLN A 559 -13.65 23.92 -6.48
C GLN A 559 -14.51 24.21 -5.25
N LYS A 560 -13.92 23.90 -4.08
CA LYS A 560 -13.81 24.92 -3.03
C LYS A 560 -13.69 26.27 -3.74
N GLN A 561 -14.60 27.21 -3.50
CA GLN A 561 -14.44 28.60 -3.94
C GLN A 561 -12.96 28.97 -3.78
N VAL A 562 -12.22 29.13 -4.88
CA VAL A 562 -10.86 29.67 -4.80
C VAL A 562 -11.09 31.11 -4.40
N LYS A 563 -11.07 31.32 -3.09
CA LYS A 563 -11.14 32.64 -2.48
C LYS A 563 -10.05 33.47 -3.17
N PRO A 564 -10.38 34.67 -3.72
CA PRO A 564 -9.39 35.54 -4.34
C PRO A 564 -8.18 35.67 -3.41
N GLN A 565 -6.96 35.52 -3.92
CA GLN A 565 -5.79 35.65 -3.08
C GLN A 565 -5.58 37.11 -2.70
N VAL A 566 -5.10 37.36 -1.48
CA VAL A 566 -4.80 38.71 -1.00
C VAL A 566 -3.41 38.76 -0.39
N ILE A 567 -2.64 39.78 -0.77
CA ILE A 567 -1.42 40.19 -0.09
C ILE A 567 -1.74 41.42 0.76
N ILE A 568 -1.44 41.36 2.06
CA ILE A 568 -1.65 42.50 2.97
C ILE A 568 -0.34 43.26 3.13
N THR A 569 -0.34 44.55 2.80
CA THR A 569 0.79 45.44 3.11
C THR A 569 0.49 46.22 4.38
N LEU A 570 1.33 46.12 5.42
CA LEU A 570 1.04 46.56 6.78
C LEU A 570 2.00 47.67 7.27
N CYS A 571 1.46 48.76 7.83
CA CYS A 571 2.22 49.80 8.50
C CYS A 571 1.61 50.19 9.87
N MET A 572 2.46 50.64 10.82
CA MET A 572 2.03 51.02 12.18
C MET A 572 1.30 52.37 12.20
N THR A 573 1.77 53.37 11.45
CA THR A 573 1.16 54.71 11.39
C THR A 573 1.26 55.27 9.97
N GLY A 574 0.19 55.92 9.49
CA GLY A 574 0.14 56.63 8.21
C GLY A 574 -0.02 55.73 6.97
N GLY A 575 -1.10 55.92 6.21
CA GLY A 575 -1.42 55.13 5.01
C GLY A 575 -0.41 55.20 3.85
N GLY A 576 0.71 55.93 3.98
CA GLY A 576 1.69 56.13 2.91
C GLY A 576 2.58 54.91 2.63
N ALA A 577 3.17 54.30 3.66
CA ALA A 577 4.17 53.24 3.47
C ALA A 577 3.56 51.94 2.92
N ALA A 578 2.43 51.49 3.45
CA ALA A 578 1.71 50.32 2.94
C ALA A 578 1.26 50.51 1.49
N VAL A 579 0.76 51.70 1.14
CA VAL A 579 0.36 52.04 -0.24
C VAL A 579 1.58 52.10 -1.17
N GLN A 580 2.72 52.61 -0.73
CA GLN A 580 3.95 52.61 -1.51
C GLN A 580 4.44 51.18 -1.80
N VAL A 581 4.39 50.28 -0.83
CA VAL A 581 4.74 48.85 -1.04
C VAL A 581 3.78 48.20 -2.03
N LYS A 582 2.47 48.46 -1.91
CA LYS A 582 1.48 48.02 -2.91
C LYS A 582 1.85 48.50 -4.31
N ASN A 583 2.11 49.80 -4.47
CA ASN A 583 2.45 50.39 -5.76
C ASN A 583 3.76 49.81 -6.33
N TYR A 584 4.77 49.59 -5.49
CA TYR A 584 6.03 48.98 -5.88
C TYR A 584 5.82 47.56 -6.45
N ILE A 585 5.06 46.72 -5.75
CA ILE A 585 4.76 45.35 -6.20
C ILE A 585 3.95 45.39 -7.51
N SER A 586 2.90 46.22 -7.58
CA SER A 586 2.06 46.34 -8.77
C SER A 586 2.77 46.93 -10.00
N GLN A 587 3.88 47.66 -9.82
CA GLN A 587 4.67 48.21 -10.92
C GLN A 587 5.69 47.22 -11.49
N HIS A 588 6.15 46.27 -10.68
CA HIS A 588 7.22 45.33 -11.08
C HIS A 588 6.70 43.94 -11.42
N ILE A 589 5.48 43.59 -10.99
CA ILE A 589 4.92 42.23 -11.10
C ILE A 589 3.45 42.29 -11.50
N HIS A 590 3.05 41.40 -12.41
CA HIS A 590 1.65 41.12 -12.68
C HIS A 590 1.23 39.84 -11.94
N LEU A 591 0.40 39.98 -10.91
CA LEU A 591 -0.13 38.84 -10.14
C LEU A 591 -1.54 38.50 -10.66
N GLU A 592 -1.69 37.33 -11.29
CA GLU A 592 -3.01 36.84 -11.67
C GLU A 592 -3.81 36.42 -10.42
N ASN A 593 -5.08 36.83 -10.35
CA ASN A 593 -6.03 36.44 -9.30
C ASN A 593 -5.63 36.81 -7.84
N THR A 594 -4.75 37.80 -7.66
CA THR A 594 -4.26 38.27 -6.35
C THR A 594 -4.44 39.78 -6.17
N GLU A 595 -5.14 40.20 -5.11
CA GLU A 595 -5.34 41.61 -4.75
C GLU A 595 -4.36 42.06 -3.66
N ILE A 596 -3.83 43.28 -3.75
CA ILE A 596 -2.99 43.85 -2.68
C ILE A 596 -3.79 44.85 -1.86
N ILE A 597 -3.94 44.58 -0.55
CA ILE A 597 -4.71 45.42 0.39
C ILE A 597 -3.76 46.13 1.36
N PRO A 598 -3.68 47.48 1.32
CA PRO A 598 -2.89 48.23 2.28
C PRO A 598 -3.67 48.48 3.58
N LEU A 599 -3.07 48.08 4.71
CA LEU A 599 -3.60 48.31 6.06
C LEU A 599 -2.65 49.18 6.88
N ALA A 600 -3.20 50.24 7.47
CA ALA A 600 -2.52 51.11 8.42
C ALA A 600 -3.18 50.95 9.79
N ILE A 601 -2.69 50.00 10.59
CA ILE A 601 -3.33 49.60 11.86
C ILE A 601 -2.26 49.36 12.91
N SER A 602 -2.19 50.21 13.94
CA SER A 602 -1.33 49.98 15.11
C SER A 602 -1.97 49.08 16.17
N ASP A 603 -3.31 49.01 16.21
CA ASP A 603 -4.06 48.27 17.22
C ASP A 603 -4.22 46.78 16.85
N ARG A 604 -3.71 45.88 17.71
CA ARG A 604 -3.67 44.43 17.44
C ARG A 604 -5.06 43.80 17.37
N GLU A 605 -6.00 44.19 18.23
CA GLU A 605 -7.36 43.65 18.20
C GLU A 605 -8.09 44.06 16.92
N TYR A 606 -7.94 45.32 16.51
CA TYR A 606 -8.52 45.83 15.28
C TYR A 606 -7.91 45.18 14.04
N LEU A 607 -6.60 44.93 14.04
CA LEU A 607 -5.90 44.19 12.99
C LEU A 607 -6.45 42.76 12.85
N LEU A 608 -6.57 42.03 13.96
CA LEU A 608 -7.12 40.68 13.96
C LEU A 608 -8.56 40.64 13.45
N LYS A 609 -9.40 41.61 13.87
CA LYS A 609 -10.78 41.74 13.36
C LYS A 609 -10.80 41.96 11.84
N LYS A 610 -9.93 42.83 11.31
CA LYS A 610 -9.83 43.10 9.87
C LYS A 610 -9.30 41.90 9.08
N VAL A 611 -8.24 41.25 9.55
CA VAL A 611 -7.67 40.04 8.96
C VAL A 611 -8.71 38.92 8.92
N ASN A 612 -9.48 38.73 10.01
CA ASN A 612 -10.56 37.74 10.06
C ASN A 612 -11.73 38.07 9.13
N GLN A 613 -12.00 39.35 8.86
CA GLN A 613 -13.00 39.75 7.86
C GLN A 613 -12.53 39.42 6.44
N ILE A 614 -11.25 39.67 6.14
CA ILE A 614 -10.66 39.37 4.83
C ILE A 614 -10.60 37.85 4.63
N SER A 615 -10.16 37.08 5.63
CA SER A 615 -10.02 35.61 5.54
C SER A 615 -11.37 34.87 5.35
N LYS A 616 -12.49 35.48 5.72
CA LYS A 616 -13.84 34.94 5.45
C LYS A 616 -14.13 34.80 3.96
N ASN A 617 -13.66 35.75 3.13
CA ASN A 617 -14.01 35.83 1.71
C ASN A 617 -12.81 35.64 0.76
N GLN A 618 -11.58 35.86 1.26
CA GLN A 618 -10.33 35.87 0.48
C GLN A 618 -9.25 34.98 1.15
N LYS A 619 -8.30 34.41 0.40
CA LYS A 619 -7.17 33.63 0.96
C LYS A 619 -5.98 34.59 1.14
N ILE A 620 -5.51 34.79 2.37
CA ILE A 620 -4.37 35.68 2.61
C ILE A 620 -3.07 34.91 2.28
N ALA A 621 -2.37 35.32 1.23
CA ALA A 621 -1.15 34.67 0.76
C ALA A 621 0.06 34.98 1.67
N CYS A 622 0.23 36.26 2.01
CA CYS A 622 1.25 36.71 2.97
C CYS A 622 0.96 38.13 3.49
N VAL A 623 1.66 38.51 4.56
CA VAL A 623 1.72 39.90 5.05
C VAL A 623 3.10 40.48 4.82
N ILE A 624 3.16 41.67 4.23
CA ILE A 624 4.39 42.41 3.97
C ILE A 624 4.36 43.68 4.80
N GLY A 625 5.36 43.93 5.66
CA GLY A 625 5.30 45.12 6.50
C GLY A 625 6.57 45.43 7.26
N VAL A 626 6.54 46.54 7.99
CA VAL A 626 7.68 47.02 8.81
C VAL A 626 7.81 46.22 10.12
N TYR A 627 6.74 45.55 10.55
CA TYR A 627 6.70 44.71 11.75
C TYR A 627 5.91 43.43 11.47
N ASN A 628 6.25 42.34 12.16
CA ASN A 628 5.55 41.07 12.08
C ASN A 628 4.35 41.06 13.05
N PRO A 629 3.09 40.92 12.58
CA PRO A 629 1.93 40.83 13.46
C PRO A 629 1.73 39.44 14.10
N GLU A 630 2.58 38.45 13.77
CA GLU A 630 2.55 37.08 14.32
C GLU A 630 1.20 36.37 14.10
N LEU A 631 0.70 36.46 12.87
CA LEU A 631 -0.56 35.81 12.49
C LEU A 631 -0.32 34.32 12.20
N TYR A 632 -0.97 33.46 12.98
CA TYR A 632 -0.83 32.01 12.85
C TYR A 632 -1.23 31.52 11.44
N GLY A 633 -0.33 30.77 10.80
CA GLY A 633 -0.56 30.18 9.48
C GLY A 633 -0.48 31.15 8.28
N ILE A 634 -0.10 32.41 8.49
CA ILE A 634 0.08 33.40 7.42
C ILE A 634 1.56 33.81 7.35
N PRO A 635 2.26 33.57 6.22
CA PRO A 635 3.65 33.98 6.05
C PRO A 635 3.84 35.49 6.20
N TYR A 636 4.91 35.90 6.89
CA TYR A 636 5.31 37.30 7.00
C TYR A 636 6.61 37.56 6.22
N ILE A 637 6.60 38.59 5.39
CA ILE A 637 7.76 39.05 4.62
C ILE A 637 8.17 40.44 5.14
N PRO A 638 9.38 40.58 5.71
CA PRO A 638 9.90 41.90 6.09
C PRO A 638 10.05 42.79 4.86
N ILE A 639 9.70 44.07 5.00
CA ILE A 639 9.84 45.04 3.90
C ILE A 639 11.27 45.14 3.36
N SER A 640 12.29 44.97 4.21
CA SER A 640 13.70 44.92 3.80
C SER A 640 13.96 43.79 2.80
N LYS A 641 13.44 42.60 3.08
CA LYS A 641 13.58 41.42 2.21
C LYS A 641 12.93 41.62 0.84
N LEU A 642 11.83 42.37 0.77
CA LEU A 642 11.19 42.75 -0.50
C LEU A 642 12.11 43.64 -1.34
N PHE A 643 12.74 44.65 -0.72
CA PHE A 643 13.64 45.57 -1.43
C PHE A 643 15.02 44.97 -1.75
N ASP A 644 15.50 44.03 -0.93
CA ASP A 644 16.74 43.29 -1.17
C ASP A 644 16.60 42.24 -2.28
N THR A 645 15.36 41.92 -2.69
CA THR A 645 15.08 40.95 -3.75
C THR A 645 15.06 41.65 -5.11
N PRO A 646 15.90 41.20 -6.07
CA PRO A 646 15.88 41.71 -7.45
C PRO A 646 14.49 41.59 -8.09
N PRO A 647 14.06 42.55 -8.94
CA PRO A 647 12.72 42.57 -9.53
C PRO A 647 12.34 41.28 -10.27
N ASP A 648 13.28 40.65 -10.95
CA ASP A 648 13.15 39.38 -11.68
C ASP A 648 12.95 38.15 -10.79
N LYS A 649 13.12 38.30 -9.47
CA LYS A 649 12.93 37.22 -8.47
C LYS A 649 11.80 37.51 -7.48
N LEU A 650 11.12 38.65 -7.60
CA LEU A 650 10.01 39.00 -6.72
C LEU A 650 8.84 38.04 -6.89
N ASP A 651 8.59 37.55 -8.11
CA ASP A 651 7.55 36.56 -8.38
C ASP A 651 7.77 35.31 -7.53
N ILE A 652 9.00 34.82 -7.44
CA ILE A 652 9.38 33.62 -6.67
C ILE A 652 9.22 33.87 -5.16
N LEU A 653 9.54 35.09 -4.69
CA LEU A 653 9.35 35.47 -3.29
C LEU A 653 7.86 35.50 -2.90
N LEU A 654 6.99 35.90 -3.82
CA LEU A 654 5.55 36.07 -3.59
C LEU A 654 4.73 34.83 -3.96
N SER A 655 5.22 33.95 -4.84
CA SER A 655 4.58 32.72 -5.31
C SER A 655 4.94 31.50 -4.44
N LEU A 656 4.82 31.62 -3.12
CA LEU A 656 4.93 30.50 -2.16
C LEU A 656 3.79 29.44 -2.30
N GLU A 657 3.46 29.10 -3.54
CA GLU A 657 2.72 27.92 -3.99
C GLU A 657 3.57 27.18 -5.05
N THR A 658 4.68 26.55 -4.67
CA THR A 658 5.32 25.48 -5.48
C THR A 658 6.39 24.71 -4.69
N ALA A 659 5.97 24.05 -3.62
CA ALA A 659 6.71 22.90 -3.08
C ALA A 659 5.87 21.61 -3.09
N GLN A 660 4.57 21.68 -3.40
CA GLN A 660 3.65 20.55 -3.27
C GLN A 660 3.07 20.01 -4.59
N SER A 661 3.25 20.69 -5.74
CA SER A 661 2.54 20.34 -6.99
C SER A 661 3.37 19.64 -8.08
N VAL A 662 4.62 19.20 -7.80
CA VAL A 662 5.46 18.45 -8.79
C VAL A 662 5.62 16.97 -8.42
N MET A 663 4.90 16.48 -7.40
CA MET A 663 5.00 15.09 -6.97
C MET A 663 4.00 14.21 -7.72
N SER A 664 4.44 13.63 -8.84
CA SER A 664 3.68 12.61 -9.59
C SER A 664 3.58 11.26 -8.88
N VAL A 665 4.23 11.11 -7.72
CA VAL A 665 4.25 9.89 -6.91
C VAL A 665 3.82 10.26 -5.49
N ASN A 666 2.74 9.64 -5.00
CA ASN A 666 2.36 9.74 -3.60
C ASN A 666 3.31 8.89 -2.76
N TYR A 667 4.16 9.52 -1.95
CA TYR A 667 5.14 8.84 -1.10
C TYR A 667 4.60 8.47 0.28
N ASP A 668 3.34 8.76 0.62
CA ASP A 668 2.77 8.52 1.95
C ASP A 668 2.86 7.05 2.36
N ALA A 669 2.56 6.13 1.42
CA ALA A 669 2.71 4.69 1.65
C ALA A 669 4.18 4.28 1.85
N ILE A 670 5.10 4.94 1.17
CA ILE A 670 6.55 4.71 1.29
C ILE A 670 7.05 5.20 2.66
N TYR A 671 6.62 6.37 3.09
CA TYR A 671 7.00 6.92 4.40
C TYR A 671 6.45 6.10 5.56
N ALA A 672 5.20 5.64 5.46
CA ALA A 672 4.61 4.77 6.46
C ALA A 672 5.39 3.46 6.56
N TYR A 673 5.75 2.86 5.41
CA TYR A 673 6.60 1.68 5.37
C TYR A 673 8.00 1.93 5.98
N LEU A 674 8.69 3.01 5.59
CA LEU A 674 10.03 3.34 6.11
C LEU A 674 10.00 3.60 7.62
N LYS A 675 8.95 4.26 8.13
CA LYS A 675 8.77 4.50 9.57
C LYS A 675 8.64 3.22 10.37
N GLU A 676 8.03 2.19 9.78
CA GLU A 676 7.82 0.90 10.43
C GLU A 676 9.03 -0.04 10.36
N GLN A 677 9.98 0.18 9.44
CA GLN A 677 11.12 -0.73 9.23
C GLN A 677 12.47 -0.14 9.63
N LEU A 678 12.56 1.19 9.73
CA LEU A 678 13.79 1.90 10.09
C LEU A 678 13.59 2.50 11.49
N GLU A 679 13.73 1.67 12.53
CA GLU A 679 13.55 2.07 13.92
C GLU A 679 14.53 3.19 14.31
N GLY A 680 14.00 4.29 14.85
CA GLY A 680 14.80 5.47 15.21
C GLY A 680 15.18 6.40 14.05
N PHE A 681 14.74 6.11 12.81
CA PHE A 681 15.01 6.99 11.67
C PHE A 681 14.11 8.23 11.67
N ASP A 682 14.70 9.41 11.46
CA ASP A 682 13.94 10.66 11.37
C ASP A 682 13.20 10.78 10.03
N ILE A 683 12.01 10.16 9.99
CA ILE A 683 11.12 10.20 8.82
C ILE A 683 10.60 11.62 8.55
N GLN A 684 10.54 12.49 9.56
CA GLN A 684 10.08 13.86 9.35
C GLN A 684 11.14 14.67 8.60
N LEU A 685 12.40 14.55 9.01
CA LEU A 685 13.54 15.11 8.27
C LEU A 685 13.65 14.49 6.87
N LEU A 686 13.43 13.18 6.74
CA LEU A 686 13.41 12.52 5.43
C LEU A 686 12.35 13.09 4.51
N LYS A 687 11.13 13.33 5.02
CA LYS A 687 10.02 13.96 4.28
C LYS A 687 10.37 15.37 3.83
N GLU A 688 11.16 16.10 4.62
CA GLU A 688 11.56 17.47 4.30
C GLU A 688 12.70 17.56 3.29
N VAL A 689 13.63 16.61 3.31
CA VAL A 689 14.90 16.68 2.57
C VAL A 689 14.88 15.83 1.30
N LEU A 690 14.45 14.56 1.39
CA LEU A 690 14.60 13.61 0.28
C LEU A 690 13.78 13.98 -0.97
N PRO A 691 12.51 14.45 -0.88
CA PRO A 691 11.78 14.92 -2.05
C PRO A 691 12.49 16.03 -2.83
N LYS A 692 13.11 16.99 -2.12
CA LYS A 692 13.87 18.09 -2.74
C LYS A 692 15.07 17.54 -3.52
N VAL A 693 15.73 16.53 -2.96
CA VAL A 693 16.88 15.87 -3.58
C VAL A 693 16.47 15.09 -4.82
N ILE A 694 15.38 14.30 -4.76
CA ILE A 694 14.86 13.56 -5.92
C ILE A 694 14.47 14.52 -7.06
N ILE A 695 13.87 15.67 -6.74
CA ILE A 695 13.55 16.71 -7.75
C ILE A 695 14.83 17.25 -8.40
N ARG A 696 15.91 17.49 -7.63
CA ARG A 696 17.20 17.93 -8.19
C ARG A 696 17.83 16.86 -9.08
N ILE A 697 17.77 15.59 -8.68
CA ILE A 697 18.26 14.47 -9.50
C ILE A 697 17.48 14.38 -10.82
N LYS A 698 16.14 14.51 -10.78
CA LYS A 698 15.29 14.55 -11.98
C LYS A 698 15.70 15.65 -12.98
N LYS A 699 16.05 16.83 -12.48
CA LYS A 699 16.49 17.95 -13.33
C LYS A 699 17.81 17.66 -14.06
N VAL A 700 18.72 16.89 -13.45
CA VAL A 700 20.02 16.54 -14.04
C VAL A 700 19.93 15.33 -14.98
N VAL A 701 19.01 14.41 -14.72
CA VAL A 701 19.00 13.09 -15.37
C VAL A 701 18.12 13.03 -16.62
N HIS A 702 17.10 13.89 -16.76
CA HIS A 702 16.07 13.90 -17.84
C HIS A 702 15.52 12.50 -18.22
N GLY A 703 14.30 12.18 -17.78
CA GLY A 703 13.60 10.96 -18.22
C GLY A 703 13.64 9.77 -17.25
N LEU A 704 13.70 10.02 -15.94
CA LEU A 704 13.48 8.97 -14.92
C LEU A 704 12.04 8.44 -15.03
N SER A 705 11.89 7.12 -15.11
CA SER A 705 10.58 6.48 -14.96
C SER A 705 10.11 6.52 -13.49
N SER A 706 8.80 6.32 -13.26
CA SER A 706 8.24 6.21 -11.89
C SER A 706 8.92 5.13 -11.06
N ASP A 707 9.32 4.04 -11.71
CA ASP A 707 9.95 2.88 -11.05
C ASP A 707 11.39 3.20 -10.62
N GLN A 708 12.10 4.00 -11.41
CA GLN A 708 13.42 4.49 -11.05
C GLN A 708 13.34 5.53 -9.95
N GLU A 709 12.34 6.41 -9.98
CA GLU A 709 12.09 7.41 -8.94
C GLU A 709 11.80 6.75 -7.59
N ILE A 710 10.87 5.79 -7.53
CA ILE A 710 10.57 5.04 -6.29
C ILE A 710 11.80 4.26 -5.83
N GLY A 711 12.53 3.63 -6.76
CA GLY A 711 13.75 2.91 -6.44
C GLY A 711 14.85 3.79 -5.86
N LEU A 712 15.03 4.99 -6.42
CA LEU A 712 15.98 5.99 -5.95
C LEU A 712 15.61 6.49 -4.56
N PHE A 713 14.33 6.77 -4.35
CA PHE A 713 13.79 7.21 -3.08
C PHE A 713 14.06 6.18 -1.98
N MET A 714 13.65 4.93 -2.20
CA MET A 714 13.85 3.84 -1.25
C MET A 714 15.32 3.58 -0.96
N HIS A 715 16.15 3.53 -2.02
CA HIS A 715 17.57 3.27 -1.86
C HIS A 715 18.22 4.35 -1.01
N ILE A 716 18.08 5.63 -1.37
CA ILE A 716 18.68 6.74 -0.61
C ILE A 716 18.19 6.74 0.84
N ALA A 717 16.89 6.54 1.10
CA ALA A 717 16.36 6.46 2.46
C ALA A 717 17.03 5.35 3.30
N CYS A 718 17.16 4.15 2.74
CA CYS A 718 17.84 3.04 3.41
C CYS A 718 19.36 3.27 3.57
N SER A 719 20.00 3.90 2.58
CA SER A 719 21.44 4.22 2.64
C SER A 719 21.74 5.22 3.74
N ILE A 720 20.90 6.25 3.90
CA ILE A 720 21.02 7.22 5.00
C ILE A 720 20.93 6.49 6.34
N TYR A 721 19.88 5.70 6.55
CA TYR A 721 19.66 4.98 7.79
C TYR A 721 20.85 4.09 8.17
N ARG A 722 21.39 3.34 7.20
CA ARG A 722 22.55 2.46 7.41
C ARG A 722 23.80 3.24 7.79
N MET A 723 24.05 4.36 7.12
CA MET A 723 25.21 5.22 7.42
C MET A 723 25.11 5.87 8.81
N GLN A 724 23.90 6.30 9.21
CA GLN A 724 23.67 6.83 10.57
C GLN A 724 23.88 5.78 11.66
N ASN A 725 23.58 4.52 11.38
CA ASN A 725 23.81 3.39 12.29
C ASN A 725 25.23 2.80 12.21
N GLY A 726 26.17 3.46 11.50
CA GLY A 726 27.57 3.04 11.41
C GLY A 726 27.80 1.78 10.57
N GLU A 727 26.81 1.35 9.80
CA GLU A 727 26.97 0.24 8.86
C GLU A 727 27.81 0.67 7.65
N LYS A 728 28.60 -0.26 7.11
CA LYS A 728 29.40 0.01 5.90
C LYS A 728 28.49 0.12 4.68
N SER A 729 28.80 1.06 3.79
CA SER A 729 28.14 1.21 2.49
C SER A 729 28.21 -0.07 1.66
N VAL A 730 27.25 -0.23 0.75
CA VAL A 730 27.17 -1.41 -0.11
C VAL A 730 28.28 -1.33 -1.15
N LYS A 731 29.31 -2.17 -1.00
CA LYS A 731 30.36 -2.28 -2.01
C LYS A 731 29.77 -2.60 -3.39
N ASN A 732 30.10 -1.78 -4.37
CA ASN A 732 29.76 -1.98 -5.76
C ASN A 732 31.02 -2.47 -6.50
N GLY A 733 31.03 -3.76 -6.88
CA GLY A 733 32.17 -4.38 -7.57
C GLY A 733 32.55 -3.71 -8.90
N GLN A 734 31.68 -2.86 -9.46
CA GLN A 734 31.90 -2.12 -10.69
C GLN A 734 31.99 -0.59 -10.48
N ALA A 735 32.08 -0.10 -9.24
CA ALA A 735 32.03 1.33 -8.92
C ALA A 735 32.95 2.18 -9.81
N LYS A 736 34.23 1.80 -9.91
CA LYS A 736 35.22 2.52 -10.73
C LYS A 736 34.83 2.61 -12.21
N HIS A 737 34.28 1.53 -12.77
CA HIS A 737 33.87 1.50 -14.17
C HIS A 737 32.60 2.32 -14.42
N ILE A 738 31.61 2.22 -13.53
CA ILE A 738 30.34 2.98 -13.59
C ILE A 738 30.62 4.47 -13.48
N ILE A 739 31.44 4.89 -12.51
CA ILE A 739 31.83 6.29 -12.30
C ILE A 739 32.61 6.82 -13.51
N MET A 740 33.56 6.04 -14.04
CA MET A 740 34.37 6.47 -15.18
C MET A 740 33.53 6.72 -16.44
N LYS A 741 32.50 5.89 -16.69
CA LYS A 741 31.54 6.09 -17.79
C LYS A 741 30.56 7.26 -17.55
N ASN A 742 30.32 7.62 -16.30
CA ASN A 742 29.28 8.58 -15.91
C ASN A 742 29.81 9.80 -15.12
N LYS A 743 31.04 10.25 -15.38
CA LYS A 743 31.70 11.32 -14.59
C LYS A 743 30.88 12.59 -14.38
N ARG A 744 30.17 13.07 -15.40
CA ARG A 744 29.31 14.27 -15.29
C ARG A 744 28.15 14.05 -14.31
N LEU A 745 27.51 12.88 -14.39
CA LEU A 745 26.42 12.52 -13.50
C LEU A 745 26.92 12.27 -12.08
N TYR A 746 28.07 11.60 -11.91
CA TYR A 746 28.72 11.40 -10.62
C TYR A 746 28.98 12.74 -9.90
N ASN A 747 29.60 13.72 -10.59
CA ASN A 747 29.87 15.03 -10.00
C ASN A 747 28.57 15.77 -9.64
N GLY A 748 27.56 15.73 -10.53
CA GLY A 748 26.26 16.34 -10.25
C GLY A 748 25.53 15.69 -9.08
N LEU A 749 25.63 14.36 -8.93
CA LEU A 749 25.05 13.65 -7.79
C LEU A 749 25.76 14.01 -6.48
N LYS A 750 27.09 14.16 -6.49
CA LYS A 750 27.85 14.58 -5.31
C LYS A 750 27.42 15.96 -4.80
N GLU A 751 27.20 16.91 -5.72
CA GLU A 751 26.68 18.24 -5.36
C GLU A 751 25.23 18.17 -4.84
N ILE A 752 24.40 17.31 -5.42
CA ILE A 752 22.98 17.18 -5.02
C ILE A 752 22.83 16.49 -3.67
N LEU A 753 23.59 15.42 -3.43
CA LEU A 753 23.53 14.61 -2.22
C LEU A 753 24.18 15.30 -1.01
N HIS A 754 24.99 16.34 -1.22
CA HIS A 754 25.55 17.17 -0.13
C HIS A 754 24.45 17.70 0.82
N LEU A 755 23.26 18.00 0.29
CA LEU A 755 22.11 18.40 1.11
C LEU A 755 21.71 17.31 2.12
N ILE A 756 21.82 16.04 1.74
CA ILE A 756 21.51 14.91 2.62
C ILE A 756 22.67 14.70 3.60
N GLU A 757 23.90 14.81 3.11
CA GLU A 757 25.11 14.68 3.94
C GLU A 757 25.12 15.70 5.09
N GLU A 758 24.73 16.95 4.84
CA GLU A 758 24.62 18.00 5.85
C GLU A 758 23.50 17.75 6.86
N GLU A 759 22.29 17.44 6.37
CA GLU A 759 21.10 17.30 7.23
C GLU A 759 21.15 16.01 8.08
N PHE A 760 21.67 14.91 7.53
CA PHE A 760 21.72 13.61 8.22
C PHE A 760 23.10 13.29 8.84
N LEU A 761 24.09 14.17 8.67
CA LEU A 761 25.47 14.01 9.17
C LEU A 761 26.15 12.72 8.67
N ILE A 762 25.96 12.39 7.39
CA ILE A 762 26.54 11.21 6.73
C ILE A 762 27.42 11.62 5.55
N VAL A 763 28.16 10.66 4.98
CA VAL A 763 28.93 10.89 3.75
C VAL A 763 28.70 9.72 2.79
N PHE A 764 28.23 10.02 1.58
CA PHE A 764 28.11 9.03 0.51
C PHE A 764 29.47 8.75 -0.09
N ASP A 765 29.88 7.48 -0.05
CA ASP A 765 31.10 7.04 -0.71
C ASP A 765 30.90 6.76 -2.21
N ASP A 766 32.01 6.49 -2.89
CA ASP A 766 32.01 6.21 -4.33
C ASP A 766 31.20 4.95 -4.68
N ASP A 767 31.15 3.97 -3.79
CA ASP A 767 30.37 2.76 -3.97
C ASP A 767 28.87 3.09 -3.99
N GLU A 768 28.41 3.96 -3.09
CA GLU A 768 27.00 4.34 -3.03
C GLU A 768 26.59 5.29 -4.15
N LEU A 769 27.46 6.21 -4.54
CA LEU A 769 27.27 7.02 -5.74
C LEU A 769 27.18 6.14 -7.00
N ALA A 770 27.94 5.06 -7.08
CA ALA A 770 27.83 4.09 -8.18
C ALA A 770 26.49 3.33 -8.15
N ASN A 771 25.99 2.94 -6.98
CA ASN A 771 24.67 2.30 -6.81
C ASN A 771 23.54 3.24 -7.26
N ILE A 772 23.59 4.51 -6.89
CA ILE A 772 22.64 5.54 -7.31
C ILE A 772 22.69 5.72 -8.84
N ILE A 773 23.87 5.78 -9.45
CA ILE A 773 24.03 5.86 -10.91
C ILE A 773 23.46 4.62 -11.60
N GLN A 774 23.66 3.44 -11.04
CA GLN A 774 23.14 2.18 -11.55
C GLN A 774 21.60 2.15 -11.55
N ILE A 775 20.96 2.69 -10.51
CA ILE A 775 19.48 2.84 -10.47
C ILE A 775 19.01 3.82 -11.56
N ILE A 776 19.73 4.94 -11.72
CA ILE A 776 19.43 5.98 -12.71
C ILE A 776 19.60 5.48 -14.15
N LYS A 777 20.66 4.73 -14.44
CA LYS A 777 21.03 4.30 -15.80
C LYS A 777 20.61 2.88 -16.15
N GLN A 778 20.11 2.10 -15.18
CA GLN A 778 19.77 0.68 -15.33
C GLN A 778 20.94 -0.14 -15.89
N CYS A 779 22.17 0.16 -15.48
CA CYS A 779 23.38 -0.40 -16.08
C CYS A 779 24.21 -1.25 -15.13
#